data_AF-A0A2N4UL78-F1
#
_entry.id   AF-A0A2N4UL78-F1
#
_cell.length_a   1.000
_cell.length_b   1.000
_cell.length_c   1.000
_cell.angle_alpha   90.00
_cell.angle_beta   90.00
_cell.angle_gamma   90.00
#
_symmetry.space_group_name_H-M   'P 1'
#
loop_
_entity.id
_entity.type
_entity.pdbx_description
1 polymer ?
#
loop_
_entity_poly.entity_id
_entity_poly.type
_entity_poly.pdbx_seq_one_letter_code
_entity_poly.pdbx_strand_id
1 'polypeptide(L)'
;MKRSPFKWTRKAYSGRVTPNPVFLREPFRMRHIAFIFALTAILFNLPQTTTARAAAHKSIAAEKAQRPLSGQAWKHADRGYKAFNSGNFAAAQEATRSAIKLRPDLASLRLLLIYALQKEGRNDQARNEARQAIAAGLSDPALSAVAGSESGNYPSPRDGAHSSKLGSSVSADAAAVRDRQATASAQEAYTAYAQQDYPMALAKAQQAIALAPNDVRWKRLLITTLAAGDDAQAARALALIDDLLASHPGDVELLMQRGYLRQRFGQPTLALKDFRTARATGRAPPSAILDEGYAQASAGDKRGAALTLKEAIDNADAGMFELSSDRRYATRQNIAGLGREWGGYVAIGYRAGRALSSGTGGTPLIQPGDAIFSVAEGYWRPSAFLNTPTRVFEVYGRASNTLYSSASGLAAQTDPCIGPVDTSQRFKSVSGLPSTVGALGLRFTPSTELQLTFGLERQFNSGRATRESGIGAKDCHALNPTKVTASYKTAADSGPWLAYATYAHYEGTELRTDVPSWFTVDSYVQAGYYWQNSSAHIHGRTLENTFEEPGRLYRDRAFVTAEARVGRSFRLDRIVNNLVLFPHVVMAADKYWDKTRIQSDSLGRLDLQGSGASWGAAVGPGVTVRYWFRDDHYNASKSYMDFTVQYRFDVGGGAADRTKGLFFNMLVSY
;
A
#
# COMPACT_ATOMS: atom_id res chain seq x y z
N MET A 1 46.98 -17.38 53.84
CA MET A 1 46.25 -17.55 55.13
C MET A 1 45.03 -16.65 55.09
N LYS A 2 43.78 -17.00 55.39
CA LYS A 2 43.11 -18.24 55.86
C LYS A 2 41.66 -18.17 55.36
N ARG A 3 41.11 -19.35 55.04
CA ARG A 3 39.72 -19.60 54.64
C ARG A 3 38.77 -19.67 55.85
N SER A 4 37.50 -19.32 55.59
CA SER A 4 36.25 -19.91 56.17
C SER A 4 35.87 -19.58 57.64
N PRO A 5 34.65 -19.93 58.11
CA PRO A 5 33.32 -19.98 57.46
C PRO A 5 32.22 -19.32 58.34
N PHE A 6 31.03 -19.04 57.77
CA PHE A 6 29.83 -18.81 58.60
C PHE A 6 28.82 -19.95 58.43
N LYS A 7 28.47 -20.55 59.57
CA LYS A 7 27.70 -21.79 59.75
C LYS A 7 26.20 -21.57 59.59
N TRP A 8 25.56 -22.55 58.96
CA TRP A 8 24.13 -22.81 58.99
C TRP A 8 23.65 -23.24 60.38
N THR A 9 22.48 -22.76 60.81
CA THR A 9 21.66 -23.44 61.82
C THR A 9 20.31 -23.83 61.21
N ARG A 10 20.03 -25.13 61.22
CA ARG A 10 18.75 -25.73 60.84
C ARG A 10 17.78 -25.60 62.02
N LYS A 11 16.56 -25.14 61.74
CA LYS A 11 15.38 -25.53 62.52
C LYS A 11 14.44 -26.27 61.57
N ALA A 12 14.32 -27.58 61.78
CA ALA A 12 13.40 -28.44 61.06
C ALA A 12 11.99 -28.26 61.66
N TYR A 13 11.01 -28.00 60.82
CA TYR A 13 9.61 -28.35 61.08
C TYR A 13 9.18 -29.29 59.96
N SER A 14 8.78 -30.49 60.37
CA SER A 14 8.27 -31.56 59.51
C SER A 14 6.86 -31.22 59.02
N GLY A 15 6.67 -31.16 57.71
CA GLY A 15 5.35 -31.13 57.07
C GLY A 15 5.47 -31.73 55.68
N ARG A 16 4.77 -32.84 55.43
CA ARG A 16 4.76 -33.58 54.16
C ARG A 16 4.38 -32.66 53.00
N VAL A 17 5.23 -32.59 51.98
CA VAL A 17 4.91 -31.98 50.69
C VAL A 17 4.29 -33.06 49.81
N THR A 18 2.97 -33.00 49.64
CA THR A 18 2.28 -33.60 48.49
C THR A 18 2.24 -32.56 47.37
N PRO A 19 2.70 -32.86 46.13
CA PRO A 19 2.59 -31.93 45.02
C PRO A 19 1.13 -31.92 44.54
N ASN A 20 0.42 -30.82 44.77
CA ASN A 20 -0.92 -30.60 44.22
C ASN A 20 -0.79 -29.78 42.93
N PRO A 21 -1.07 -30.33 41.73
CA PRO A 21 -1.18 -29.55 40.52
C PRO A 21 -2.56 -28.88 40.49
N VAL A 22 -2.65 -27.62 40.90
CA VAL A 22 -3.85 -26.80 40.67
C VAL A 22 -3.68 -26.07 39.34
N PHE A 23 -3.63 -26.84 38.25
CA PHE A 23 -3.98 -26.38 36.92
C PHE A 23 -5.48 -26.63 36.72
N LEU A 24 -6.16 -25.67 36.08
CA LEU A 24 -7.53 -25.79 35.54
C LEU A 24 -8.66 -25.96 36.58
N ARG A 25 -9.08 -24.86 37.21
CA ARG A 25 -10.45 -24.72 37.72
C ARG A 25 -11.01 -23.33 37.47
N GLU A 26 -11.35 -23.04 36.22
CA GLU A 26 -12.56 -22.28 35.88
C GLU A 26 -13.16 -22.86 34.59
N PRO A 27 -14.40 -23.39 34.60
CA PRO A 27 -15.05 -23.86 33.40
C PRO A 27 -15.50 -22.66 32.55
N PHE A 28 -14.79 -22.43 31.46
CA PHE A 28 -15.19 -21.58 30.34
C PHE A 28 -16.60 -22.00 29.89
N ARG A 29 -17.64 -21.22 30.24
CA ARG A 29 -19.00 -21.48 29.77
C ARG A 29 -19.10 -21.12 28.28
N MET A 30 -18.92 -22.16 27.47
CA MET A 30 -18.96 -22.23 26.02
C MET A 30 -20.39 -22.03 25.44
N ARG A 31 -21.06 -20.93 25.81
CA ARG A 31 -22.44 -20.62 25.32
C ARG A 31 -22.53 -19.41 24.41
N HIS A 32 -21.45 -18.68 24.14
CA HIS A 32 -21.52 -17.36 23.48
C HIS A 32 -20.82 -17.31 22.10
N ILE A 33 -20.28 -18.45 21.61
CA ILE A 33 -19.69 -18.57 20.26
C ILE A 33 -20.77 -18.86 19.20
N ALA A 34 -21.93 -19.41 19.59
CA ALA A 34 -23.02 -19.76 18.68
C ALA A 34 -23.66 -18.53 17.99
N PHE A 35 -23.58 -17.34 18.60
CA PHE A 35 -24.13 -16.10 18.01
C PHE A 35 -23.23 -15.52 16.91
N ILE A 36 -21.95 -15.91 16.86
CA ILE A 36 -20.96 -15.42 15.88
C ILE A 36 -21.03 -16.24 14.56
N PHE A 37 -21.47 -17.49 14.61
CA PHE A 37 -21.66 -18.34 13.42
C PHE A 37 -23.00 -18.11 12.69
N ALA A 38 -23.99 -17.47 13.33
CA ALA A 38 -25.29 -17.23 12.71
C ALA A 38 -25.26 -16.10 11.65
N LEU A 39 -24.29 -15.17 11.72
CA LEU A 39 -24.19 -14.06 10.77
C LEU A 39 -23.45 -14.41 9.47
N THR A 40 -22.63 -15.48 9.48
CA THR A 40 -21.87 -15.96 8.31
C THR A 40 -22.74 -16.76 7.32
N ALA A 41 -23.88 -17.30 7.79
CA ALA A 41 -24.76 -18.15 6.97
C ALA A 41 -25.69 -17.36 6.01
N ILE A 42 -25.84 -16.04 6.17
CA ILE A 42 -26.75 -15.23 5.33
C ILE A 42 -26.05 -14.71 4.05
N LEU A 43 -24.72 -14.79 3.96
CA LEU A 43 -23.94 -14.23 2.84
C LEU A 43 -23.53 -15.26 1.75
N PHE A 44 -23.84 -16.55 1.90
CA PHE A 44 -23.30 -17.62 1.05
C PHE A 44 -24.28 -18.32 0.09
N ASN A 45 -25.46 -17.75 -0.19
CA ASN A 45 -26.42 -18.33 -1.14
C ASN A 45 -26.59 -17.47 -2.41
N LEU A 46 -25.73 -17.70 -3.41
CA LEU A 46 -26.08 -17.49 -4.83
C LEU A 46 -25.49 -18.63 -5.69
N PRO A 47 -26.22 -19.16 -6.69
CA PRO A 47 -25.91 -20.40 -7.36
C PRO A 47 -24.93 -20.21 -8.55
N GLN A 48 -23.87 -21.01 -8.60
CA GLN A 48 -22.95 -21.08 -9.74
C GLN A 48 -23.54 -21.96 -10.85
N THR A 49 -23.89 -21.38 -12.00
CA THR A 49 -24.37 -22.12 -13.18
C THR A 49 -23.21 -22.49 -14.12
N THR A 50 -22.95 -23.80 -14.22
CA THR A 50 -22.73 -24.66 -15.42
C THR A 50 -22.08 -24.15 -16.72
N THR A 51 -21.47 -22.98 -16.77
CA THR A 51 -20.75 -22.44 -17.95
C THR A 51 -19.28 -22.88 -18.03
N ALA A 52 -18.74 -23.46 -16.96
CA ALA A 52 -17.32 -23.81 -16.85
C ALA A 52 -16.84 -24.92 -17.81
N ARG A 53 -17.73 -25.79 -18.29
CA ARG A 53 -17.31 -26.97 -19.09
C ARG A 53 -17.12 -26.67 -20.58
N ALA A 54 -17.77 -25.63 -21.12
CA ALA A 54 -17.59 -25.19 -22.51
C ALA A 54 -16.38 -24.27 -22.68
N ALA A 55 -16.02 -23.51 -21.63
CA ALA A 55 -14.81 -22.67 -21.60
C ALA A 55 -13.52 -23.50 -21.59
N ALA A 56 -13.54 -24.71 -21.01
CA ALA A 56 -12.39 -25.60 -20.94
C ALA A 56 -11.94 -26.19 -22.29
N HIS A 57 -12.84 -26.31 -23.27
CA HIS A 57 -12.46 -26.79 -24.62
C HIS A 57 -11.98 -25.66 -25.55
N LYS A 58 -12.43 -24.42 -25.35
CA LYS A 58 -11.90 -23.24 -26.06
C LYS A 58 -10.55 -22.77 -25.51
N SER A 59 -10.27 -22.97 -24.22
CA SER A 59 -9.00 -22.57 -23.61
C SER A 59 -7.81 -23.38 -24.11
N ILE A 60 -7.98 -24.67 -24.45
CA ILE A 60 -6.88 -25.53 -24.95
C ILE A 60 -6.41 -25.11 -26.35
N ALA A 61 -7.31 -24.56 -27.18
CA ALA A 61 -6.97 -24.06 -28.52
C ALA A 61 -6.30 -22.67 -28.47
N ALA A 62 -6.74 -21.79 -27.55
CA ALA A 62 -6.14 -20.47 -27.33
C ALA A 62 -4.77 -20.56 -26.62
N GLU A 63 -4.58 -21.53 -25.73
CA GLU A 63 -3.31 -21.79 -25.03
C GLU A 63 -2.18 -22.18 -26.01
N LYS A 64 -2.50 -22.72 -27.19
CA LYS A 64 -1.50 -23.07 -28.21
C LYS A 64 -0.95 -21.84 -28.96
N ALA A 65 -1.70 -20.73 -28.98
CA ALA A 65 -1.34 -19.49 -29.69
C ALA A 65 -0.56 -18.49 -28.81
N GLN A 66 -0.60 -18.63 -27.48
CA GLN A 66 -0.08 -17.68 -26.50
C GLN A 66 1.11 -18.19 -25.65
N ARG A 67 1.84 -19.24 -26.08
CA ARG A 67 3.01 -19.70 -25.33
C ARG A 67 4.25 -18.82 -25.61
N PRO A 68 4.87 -18.19 -24.60
CA PRO A 68 6.23 -17.67 -24.72
C PRO A 68 7.18 -18.80 -25.15
N LEU A 69 8.24 -18.45 -25.90
CA LEU A 69 9.30 -19.39 -26.29
C LEU A 69 9.71 -20.21 -25.06
N SER A 70 9.37 -21.49 -25.03
CA SER A 70 9.67 -22.42 -23.93
C SER A 70 10.05 -23.78 -24.51
N GLY A 71 10.82 -24.57 -23.76
CA GLY A 71 11.31 -25.87 -24.22
C GLY A 71 12.42 -25.78 -25.28
N GLN A 72 12.43 -26.71 -26.24
CA GLN A 72 13.50 -26.81 -27.25
C GLN A 72 13.55 -25.60 -28.20
N ALA A 73 12.40 -25.00 -28.55
CA ALA A 73 12.35 -23.82 -29.42
C ALA A 73 13.07 -22.61 -28.81
N TRP A 74 12.93 -22.41 -27.50
CA TRP A 74 13.67 -21.37 -26.77
C TRP A 74 15.17 -21.64 -26.74
N LYS A 75 15.61 -22.88 -26.49
CA LYS A 75 17.04 -23.22 -26.47
C LYS A 75 17.71 -22.95 -27.81
N HIS A 76 17.02 -23.22 -28.92
CA HIS A 76 17.52 -22.93 -30.26
C HIS A 76 17.51 -21.42 -30.55
N ALA A 77 16.45 -20.70 -30.15
CA ALA A 77 16.38 -19.25 -30.30
C ALA A 77 17.47 -18.53 -29.47
N ASP A 78 17.64 -18.88 -28.20
CA ASP A 78 18.67 -18.35 -27.30
C ASP A 78 20.08 -18.63 -27.83
N ARG A 79 20.34 -19.84 -28.34
CA ARG A 79 21.61 -20.16 -29.02
C ARG A 79 21.81 -19.32 -30.28
N GLY A 80 20.75 -19.09 -31.06
CA GLY A 80 20.78 -18.23 -32.25
C GLY A 80 21.15 -16.79 -31.91
N TYR A 81 20.48 -16.20 -30.91
CA TYR A 81 20.78 -14.85 -30.45
C TYR A 81 22.21 -14.74 -29.86
N LYS A 82 22.65 -15.71 -29.05
CA LYS A 82 24.01 -15.73 -28.51
C LYS A 82 25.07 -15.87 -29.60
N ALA A 83 24.85 -16.75 -30.57
CA ALA A 83 25.75 -16.93 -31.71
C ALA A 83 25.83 -15.65 -32.56
N PHE A 84 24.68 -15.02 -32.83
CA PHE A 84 24.61 -13.74 -33.55
C PHE A 84 25.39 -12.64 -32.83
N ASN A 85 25.19 -12.51 -31.51
CA ASN A 85 25.88 -11.52 -30.69
C ASN A 85 27.39 -11.80 -30.57
N SER A 86 27.81 -13.05 -30.70
CA SER A 86 29.23 -13.44 -30.72
C SER A 86 29.91 -13.29 -32.09
N GLY A 87 29.21 -12.77 -33.10
CA GLY A 87 29.71 -12.63 -34.47
C GLY A 87 29.80 -13.95 -35.26
N ASN A 88 29.34 -15.07 -34.68
CA ASN A 88 29.28 -16.36 -35.36
C ASN A 88 27.96 -16.50 -36.11
N PHE A 89 27.88 -15.84 -37.27
CA PHE A 89 26.65 -15.77 -38.06
C PHE A 89 26.24 -17.11 -38.68
N ALA A 90 27.18 -18.01 -38.96
CA ALA A 90 26.88 -19.35 -39.44
C ALA A 90 26.15 -20.20 -38.37
N ALA A 91 26.66 -20.19 -37.14
CA ALA A 91 26.00 -20.86 -36.01
C ALA A 91 24.66 -20.20 -35.65
N ALA A 92 24.56 -18.87 -35.80
CA ALA A 92 23.32 -18.14 -35.62
C ALA A 92 22.24 -18.59 -36.62
N GLN A 93 22.59 -18.74 -37.90
CA GLN A 93 21.67 -19.23 -38.93
C GLN A 93 21.17 -20.64 -38.63
N GLU A 94 22.05 -21.56 -38.24
CA GLU A 94 21.70 -22.94 -37.97
C GLU A 94 20.75 -23.07 -36.76
N ALA A 95 21.09 -22.39 -35.66
CA ALA A 95 20.26 -22.39 -34.46
C ALA A 95 18.91 -21.70 -34.71
N THR A 96 18.90 -20.59 -35.45
CA THR A 96 17.67 -19.86 -35.78
C THR A 96 16.78 -20.64 -36.74
N ARG A 97 17.33 -21.33 -37.76
CA ARG A 97 16.57 -22.25 -38.64
C ARG A 97 15.92 -23.38 -37.84
N SER A 98 16.64 -23.92 -36.86
CA SER A 98 16.10 -24.95 -35.96
C SER A 98 14.95 -24.41 -35.09
N ALA A 99 15.06 -23.17 -34.62
CA ALA A 99 13.98 -22.50 -33.89
C ALA A 99 12.76 -22.23 -34.79
N ILE A 100 12.97 -21.79 -36.03
CA ILE A 100 11.91 -21.51 -37.02
C ILE A 100 11.13 -22.80 -37.36
N LYS A 101 11.79 -23.97 -37.45
CA LYS A 101 11.10 -25.26 -37.66
C LYS A 101 10.09 -25.56 -36.55
N LEU A 102 10.38 -25.13 -35.33
CA LEU A 102 9.53 -25.37 -34.15
C LEU A 102 8.47 -24.27 -33.96
N ARG A 103 8.78 -23.04 -34.37
CA ARG A 103 7.90 -21.87 -34.29
C ARG A 103 8.01 -21.02 -35.57
N PRO A 104 7.36 -21.46 -36.68
CA PRO A 104 7.42 -20.74 -37.95
C PRO A 104 6.59 -19.45 -37.94
N ASP A 105 5.73 -19.29 -36.93
CA ASP A 105 4.78 -18.21 -36.69
C ASP A 105 5.41 -16.94 -36.07
N LEU A 106 6.70 -16.97 -35.72
CA LEU A 106 7.38 -15.85 -35.07
C LEU A 106 8.22 -15.03 -36.06
N ALA A 107 7.78 -13.81 -36.34
CA ALA A 107 8.48 -12.86 -37.22
C ALA A 107 9.89 -12.50 -36.70
N SER A 108 10.08 -12.42 -35.38
CA SER A 108 11.37 -12.12 -34.75
C SER A 108 12.47 -13.16 -35.05
N LEU A 109 12.11 -14.45 -35.18
CA LEU A 109 13.04 -15.50 -35.56
C LEU A 109 13.41 -15.42 -37.04
N ARG A 110 12.43 -15.07 -37.90
CA ARG A 110 12.68 -14.82 -39.33
C ARG A 110 13.62 -13.63 -39.52
N LEU A 111 13.41 -12.55 -38.78
CA LEU A 111 14.29 -11.37 -38.79
C LEU A 111 15.70 -11.70 -38.30
N LEU A 112 15.86 -12.49 -37.24
CA LEU A 112 17.18 -12.92 -36.78
C LEU A 112 17.95 -13.70 -37.87
N LEU A 113 17.27 -14.60 -38.60
CA LEU A 113 17.88 -15.34 -39.71
C LEU A 113 18.27 -14.39 -40.87
N ILE A 114 17.40 -13.46 -41.22
CA ILE A 114 17.62 -12.44 -42.24
C ILE A 114 18.83 -11.58 -41.90
N TYR A 115 18.93 -11.10 -40.65
CA TYR A 115 20.07 -10.31 -40.19
C TYR A 115 21.38 -11.11 -40.21
N ALA A 116 21.34 -12.39 -39.85
CA ALA A 116 22.53 -13.24 -39.92
C ALA A 116 23.00 -13.44 -41.37
N LEU A 117 22.08 -13.62 -42.33
CA LEU A 117 22.39 -13.74 -43.76
C LEU A 117 22.96 -12.43 -44.34
N GLN A 118 22.40 -11.29 -43.95
CA GLN A 118 22.89 -9.97 -44.39
C GLN A 118 24.32 -9.71 -43.88
N LYS A 119 24.64 -10.12 -42.65
CA LYS A 119 25.99 -9.99 -42.09
C LYS A 119 27.04 -10.86 -42.78
N GLU A 120 26.63 -11.95 -43.43
CA GLU A 120 27.47 -12.76 -44.31
C GLU A 120 27.49 -12.29 -45.77
N GLY A 121 26.84 -11.17 -46.09
CA GLY A 121 26.73 -10.65 -47.46
C GLY A 121 25.78 -11.45 -48.36
N ARG A 122 25.01 -12.40 -47.81
CA ARG A 122 24.07 -13.28 -48.53
C ARG A 122 22.71 -12.61 -48.72
N ASN A 123 22.72 -11.42 -49.32
CA ASN A 123 21.55 -10.54 -49.43
C ASN A 123 20.42 -11.15 -50.27
N ASP A 124 20.72 -11.94 -51.30
CA ASP A 124 19.70 -12.65 -52.09
C ASP A 124 18.90 -13.64 -51.25
N GLN A 125 19.58 -14.32 -50.33
CA GLN A 125 18.95 -15.29 -49.46
C GLN A 125 18.13 -14.60 -48.36
N ALA A 126 18.64 -13.51 -47.80
CA ALA A 126 17.90 -12.67 -46.87
C ALA A 126 16.58 -12.14 -47.47
N ARG A 127 16.62 -11.72 -48.74
CA ARG A 127 15.41 -11.29 -49.48
C ARG A 127 14.42 -12.43 -49.71
N ASN A 128 14.90 -13.59 -50.12
CA ASN A 128 14.04 -14.76 -50.32
C ASN A 128 13.39 -15.22 -49.01
N GLU A 129 14.12 -15.20 -47.90
CA GLU A 129 13.55 -15.50 -46.57
C GLU A 129 12.48 -14.48 -46.15
N ALA A 130 12.70 -13.19 -46.42
CA ALA A 130 11.72 -12.14 -46.15
C ALA A 130 10.44 -12.33 -46.98
N ARG A 131 10.57 -12.62 -48.28
CA ARG A 131 9.42 -12.90 -49.16
C ARG A 131 8.66 -14.16 -48.74
N GLN A 132 9.37 -15.21 -48.32
CA GLN A 132 8.75 -16.43 -47.81
C GLN A 132 8.01 -16.21 -46.49
N ALA A 133 8.57 -15.41 -45.59
CA ALA A 133 7.91 -15.05 -44.34
C ALA A 133 6.60 -14.28 -44.58
N ILE A 134 6.62 -13.30 -45.50
CA ILE A 134 5.44 -12.54 -45.90
C ILE A 134 4.40 -13.45 -46.56
N ALA A 135 4.82 -14.33 -47.48
CA ALA A 135 3.95 -15.31 -48.12
C ALA A 135 3.34 -16.32 -47.13
N ALA A 136 4.00 -16.59 -46.01
CA ALA A 136 3.51 -17.41 -44.92
C ALA A 136 2.57 -16.67 -43.95
N GLY A 137 2.19 -15.42 -44.24
CA GLY A 137 1.23 -14.64 -43.46
C GLY A 137 1.85 -13.86 -42.29
N LEU A 138 3.17 -13.75 -42.20
CA LEU A 138 3.85 -12.95 -41.17
C LEU A 138 3.83 -11.47 -41.57
N SER A 139 3.21 -10.65 -40.73
CA SER A 139 3.13 -9.20 -40.92
C SER A 139 4.13 -8.49 -40.01
N ASP A 140 5.28 -8.10 -40.57
CA ASP A 140 6.28 -7.27 -39.88
C ASP A 140 6.87 -6.25 -40.86
N PRO A 141 6.89 -4.94 -40.53
CA PRO A 141 7.42 -3.90 -41.42
C PRO A 141 8.87 -4.12 -41.85
N ALA A 142 9.71 -4.73 -41.01
CA ALA A 142 11.09 -5.02 -41.34
C ALA A 142 11.23 -6.15 -42.38
N LEU A 143 10.28 -7.10 -42.42
CA LEU A 143 10.24 -8.13 -43.48
C LEU A 143 9.90 -7.49 -44.84
N SER A 144 8.92 -6.58 -44.88
CA SER A 144 8.56 -5.85 -46.10
C SER A 144 9.70 -4.98 -46.62
N ALA A 145 10.42 -4.31 -45.71
CA ALA A 145 11.59 -3.49 -46.05
C ALA A 145 12.73 -4.32 -46.68
N VAL A 146 12.99 -5.52 -46.18
CA VAL A 146 14.01 -6.41 -46.75
C VAL A 146 13.55 -7.01 -48.08
N ALA A 147 12.29 -7.45 -48.19
CA ALA A 147 11.74 -8.07 -49.40
C ALA A 147 11.68 -7.13 -50.62
N GLY A 148 11.50 -5.83 -50.38
CA GLY A 148 11.38 -4.77 -51.39
C GLY A 148 12.70 -4.15 -51.87
N SER A 149 13.86 -4.62 -51.40
CA SER A 149 15.16 -4.13 -51.88
C SER A 149 15.51 -4.74 -53.25
N GLU A 150 15.22 -4.04 -54.35
CA GLU A 150 15.55 -4.50 -55.72
C GLU A 150 17.05 -4.44 -56.02
N SER A 151 17.52 -5.38 -56.84
CA SER A 151 18.93 -5.50 -57.28
C SER A 151 19.31 -4.43 -58.29
N GLY A 152 20.10 -3.44 -57.86
CA GLY A 152 21.03 -2.71 -58.72
C GLY A 152 22.45 -3.23 -58.51
N ASN A 153 23.02 -3.80 -59.56
CA ASN A 153 24.41 -4.24 -59.73
C ASN A 153 25.44 -3.65 -58.72
N TYR A 154 26.04 -4.48 -57.86
CA TYR A 154 27.30 -4.16 -57.17
C TYR A 154 28.44 -4.56 -58.12
N PRO A 155 29.24 -3.63 -58.69
CA PRO A 155 30.42 -4.03 -59.45
C PRO A 155 31.46 -4.61 -58.48
N SER A 156 31.94 -5.82 -58.75
CA SER A 156 33.16 -6.34 -58.17
C SER A 156 34.37 -5.55 -58.70
N PRO A 157 35.33 -5.13 -57.87
CA PRO A 157 36.60 -4.63 -58.39
C PRO A 157 37.60 -5.78 -58.53
N ARG A 158 37.73 -6.34 -59.75
CA ARG A 158 39.01 -6.77 -60.34
C ARG A 158 38.97 -6.64 -61.88
N ASP A 159 39.86 -5.77 -62.33
CA ASP A 159 40.54 -5.62 -63.63
C ASP A 159 39.76 -5.24 -64.91
N GLY A 160 40.14 -4.08 -65.48
CA GLY A 160 39.86 -3.69 -66.86
C GLY A 160 39.66 -2.18 -67.06
N ALA A 161 40.67 -1.50 -67.61
CA ALA A 161 40.70 -0.07 -67.93
C ALA A 161 39.61 0.36 -68.94
N HIS A 162 39.12 1.61 -68.83
CA HIS A 162 39.15 2.67 -69.86
C HIS A 162 38.43 3.95 -69.37
N SER A 163 38.69 5.06 -70.08
CA SER A 163 38.80 6.45 -69.61
C SER A 163 37.52 7.26 -69.32
N SER A 164 37.71 8.21 -68.38
CA SER A 164 37.26 9.62 -68.40
C SER A 164 35.77 9.98 -68.27
N LYS A 165 35.39 10.49 -67.09
CA LYS A 165 34.89 11.88 -66.85
C LYS A 165 34.93 12.18 -65.35
N LEU A 166 35.93 12.94 -64.94
CA LEU A 166 36.26 13.29 -63.55
C LEU A 166 35.64 14.65 -63.22
N GLY A 167 34.64 14.71 -62.33
CA GLY A 167 34.13 16.02 -61.88
C GLY A 167 32.86 16.01 -61.00
N SER A 168 31.95 15.06 -61.16
CA SER A 168 30.65 15.06 -60.47
C SER A 168 30.31 13.78 -59.67
N SER A 169 31.12 12.72 -59.76
CA SER A 169 30.91 11.45 -59.03
C SER A 169 31.52 11.43 -57.62
N VAL A 170 32.57 12.20 -57.38
CA VAL A 170 33.34 12.15 -56.12
C VAL A 170 32.52 12.61 -54.90
N SER A 171 31.57 13.55 -55.07
CA SER A 171 30.71 14.03 -53.98
C SER A 171 29.57 13.06 -53.64
N ALA A 172 29.00 12.38 -54.64
CA ALA A 172 27.95 11.37 -54.45
C ALA A 172 28.51 10.10 -53.79
N ASP A 173 29.69 9.66 -54.21
CA ASP A 173 30.39 8.51 -53.60
C ASP A 173 30.79 8.80 -52.14
N ALA A 174 31.28 10.02 -51.86
CA ALA A 174 31.63 10.42 -50.50
C ALA A 174 30.41 10.51 -49.56
N ALA A 175 29.25 10.96 -50.04
CA ALA A 175 28.01 10.98 -49.26
C ALA A 175 27.52 9.55 -48.95
N ALA A 176 27.55 8.65 -49.94
CA ALA A 176 27.17 7.24 -49.76
C ALA A 176 28.12 6.47 -48.82
N VAL A 177 29.40 6.83 -48.77
CA VAL A 177 30.35 6.28 -47.80
C VAL A 177 30.03 6.77 -46.38
N ARG A 178 29.75 8.07 -46.20
CA ARG A 178 29.37 8.63 -44.88
C ARG A 178 28.08 8.02 -44.34
N ASP A 179 27.06 7.83 -45.17
CA ASP A 179 25.79 7.20 -44.76
C ASP A 179 25.98 5.74 -44.32
N ARG A 180 26.82 4.97 -45.03
CA ARG A 180 27.19 3.60 -44.63
C ARG A 180 27.93 3.57 -43.29
N GLN A 181 28.85 4.51 -43.07
CA GLN A 181 29.56 4.63 -41.80
C GLN A 181 28.63 5.07 -40.65
N ALA A 182 27.68 5.97 -40.91
CA ALA A 182 26.67 6.39 -39.96
C ALA A 182 25.78 5.21 -39.56
N THR A 183 25.33 4.43 -40.54
CA THR A 183 24.54 3.20 -40.32
C THR A 183 25.31 2.15 -39.52
N ALA A 184 26.60 1.94 -39.82
CA ALA A 184 27.45 1.03 -39.05
C ALA A 184 27.58 1.49 -37.57
N SER A 185 27.81 2.78 -37.36
CA SER A 185 27.88 3.36 -36.01
C SER A 185 26.55 3.23 -35.26
N ALA A 186 25.43 3.44 -35.94
CA ALA A 186 24.10 3.25 -35.36
C ALA A 186 23.82 1.79 -34.98
N GLN A 187 24.24 0.83 -35.81
CA GLN A 187 24.11 -0.59 -35.49
C GLN A 187 24.90 -0.99 -34.24
N GLU A 188 26.11 -0.45 -34.08
CA GLU A 188 26.91 -0.63 -32.87
C GLU A 188 26.22 -0.01 -31.65
N ALA A 189 25.62 1.17 -31.82
CA ALA A 189 24.85 1.82 -30.75
C ALA A 189 23.64 0.99 -30.32
N TYR A 190 22.86 0.43 -31.26
CA TYR A 190 21.75 -0.48 -30.94
C TYR A 190 22.23 -1.74 -30.22
N THR A 191 23.37 -2.28 -30.64
CA THR A 191 23.97 -3.47 -30.02
C THR A 191 24.38 -3.18 -28.57
N ALA A 192 25.07 -2.06 -28.34
CA ALA A 192 25.45 -1.62 -27.00
C ALA A 192 24.22 -1.31 -26.13
N TYR A 193 23.20 -0.67 -26.69
CA TYR A 193 21.94 -0.39 -25.98
C TYR A 193 21.23 -1.69 -25.56
N ALA A 194 21.18 -2.70 -26.43
CA ALA A 194 20.63 -4.01 -26.12
C ALA A 194 21.43 -4.76 -25.04
N GLN A 195 22.73 -4.48 -24.92
CA GLN A 195 23.61 -4.99 -23.87
C GLN A 195 23.55 -4.17 -22.57
N GLN A 196 22.70 -3.13 -22.52
CA GLN A 196 22.62 -2.16 -21.41
C GLN A 196 23.90 -1.35 -21.19
N ASP A 197 24.82 -1.32 -22.17
CA ASP A 197 25.99 -0.44 -22.18
C ASP A 197 25.58 0.93 -22.75
N TYR A 198 24.87 1.70 -21.94
CA TYR A 198 24.37 3.03 -22.32
C TYR A 198 25.50 4.03 -22.63
N PRO A 199 26.65 4.06 -21.93
CA PRO A 199 27.78 4.91 -22.31
C PRO A 199 28.31 4.61 -23.72
N MET A 200 28.52 3.34 -24.06
CA MET A 200 28.97 2.95 -25.41
C MET A 200 27.89 3.24 -26.46
N ALA A 201 26.62 2.97 -26.15
CA ALA A 201 25.51 3.27 -27.03
C ALA A 201 25.42 4.77 -27.36
N LEU A 202 25.60 5.63 -26.35
CA LEU A 202 25.60 7.07 -26.51
C LEU A 202 26.78 7.55 -27.38
N ALA A 203 27.99 7.05 -27.14
CA ALA A 203 29.17 7.40 -27.93
C ALA A 203 28.97 7.04 -29.41
N LYS A 204 28.43 5.85 -29.69
CA LYS A 204 28.17 5.38 -31.05
C LYS A 204 27.00 6.10 -31.73
N ALA A 205 25.96 6.47 -30.98
CA ALA A 205 24.87 7.29 -31.49
C ALA A 205 25.35 8.71 -31.86
N GLN A 206 26.23 9.32 -31.05
CA GLN A 206 26.86 10.60 -31.37
C GLN A 206 27.74 10.51 -32.62
N GLN A 207 28.47 9.41 -32.81
CA GLN A 207 29.26 9.16 -34.02
C GLN A 207 28.37 9.08 -35.27
N ALA A 208 27.22 8.39 -35.18
CA ALA A 208 26.25 8.32 -36.28
C ALA A 208 25.71 9.72 -36.66
N ILE A 209 25.38 10.54 -35.67
CA ILE A 209 24.93 11.94 -35.87
C ILE A 209 26.05 12.80 -36.47
N ALA A 210 27.30 12.67 -36.01
CA ALA A 210 28.41 13.45 -36.53
C ALA A 210 28.65 13.18 -38.03
N LEU A 211 28.38 11.95 -38.48
CA LEU A 211 28.49 11.54 -39.88
C LEU A 211 27.28 11.96 -40.73
N ALA A 212 26.08 12.00 -40.15
CA ALA A 212 24.84 12.41 -40.81
C ALA A 212 23.95 13.29 -39.88
N PRO A 213 24.27 14.60 -39.74
CA PRO A 213 23.66 15.45 -38.71
C PRO A 213 22.15 15.70 -38.84
N ASN A 214 21.64 15.62 -40.07
CA ASN A 214 20.24 15.93 -40.39
C ASN A 214 19.34 14.68 -40.47
N ASP A 215 19.88 13.49 -40.26
CA ASP A 215 19.10 12.26 -40.33
C ASP A 215 18.26 12.06 -39.06
N VAL A 216 16.94 12.08 -39.23
CA VAL A 216 15.97 11.94 -38.13
C VAL A 216 16.10 10.56 -37.45
N ARG A 217 16.50 9.51 -38.18
CA ARG A 217 16.67 8.15 -37.63
C ARG A 217 17.74 8.14 -36.54
N TRP A 218 18.88 8.78 -36.80
CA TRP A 218 19.98 8.85 -35.85
C TRP A 218 19.67 9.80 -34.69
N LYS A 219 18.90 10.88 -34.93
CA LYS A 219 18.37 11.74 -33.86
C LYS A 219 17.49 10.98 -32.88
N ARG A 220 16.59 10.10 -33.36
CA ARG A 220 15.76 9.24 -32.49
C ARG A 220 16.58 8.24 -31.68
N LEU A 221 17.58 7.62 -32.30
CA LEU A 221 18.51 6.75 -31.61
C LEU A 221 19.25 7.51 -30.50
N LEU A 222 19.77 8.71 -30.80
CA LEU A 222 20.42 9.56 -29.80
C LEU A 222 19.46 9.91 -28.65
N ILE A 223 18.23 10.33 -28.94
CA ILE A 223 17.19 10.59 -27.94
C ILE A 223 16.97 9.37 -27.05
N THR A 224 16.81 8.18 -27.64
CA THR A 224 16.57 6.93 -26.90
C THR A 224 17.75 6.58 -25.99
N THR A 225 18.99 6.74 -26.47
CA THR A 225 20.19 6.51 -25.67
C THR A 225 20.34 7.52 -24.53
N LEU A 226 20.06 8.80 -24.77
CA LEU A 226 20.12 9.86 -23.77
C LEU A 226 19.01 9.70 -22.71
N ALA A 227 17.81 9.29 -23.12
CA ALA A 227 16.69 9.09 -22.21
C ALA A 227 16.93 7.95 -21.19
N ALA A 228 17.72 6.95 -21.57
CA ALA A 228 18.14 5.85 -20.68
C ALA A 228 19.28 6.24 -19.71
N GLY A 229 19.86 7.43 -19.88
CA GLY A 229 20.98 7.92 -19.13
C GLY A 229 20.63 8.62 -17.81
N ASP A 230 21.59 9.39 -17.31
CA ASP A 230 21.41 10.28 -16.15
C ASP A 230 20.42 11.42 -16.43
N ASP A 231 20.09 12.21 -15.41
CA ASP A 231 19.10 13.29 -15.54
C ASP A 231 19.55 14.42 -16.49
N ALA A 232 20.85 14.67 -16.62
CA ALA A 232 21.37 15.67 -17.56
C ALA A 232 21.24 15.18 -19.01
N GLN A 233 21.51 13.90 -19.24
CA GLN A 233 21.31 13.23 -20.52
C GLN A 233 19.82 13.19 -20.88
N ALA A 234 18.95 12.82 -19.94
CA ALA A 234 17.50 12.82 -20.13
C ALA A 234 16.94 14.23 -20.41
N ALA A 235 17.48 15.28 -19.78
CA ALA A 235 17.10 16.67 -20.07
C ALA A 235 17.53 17.08 -21.49
N ARG A 236 18.71 16.63 -21.94
CA ARG A 236 19.15 16.83 -23.33
C ARG A 236 18.26 16.08 -24.33
N ALA A 237 17.82 14.87 -24.00
CA ALA A 237 16.85 14.13 -24.81
C ALA A 237 15.55 14.92 -24.94
N LEU A 238 15.04 15.50 -23.85
CA LEU A 238 13.82 16.30 -23.84
C LEU A 238 13.93 17.50 -24.80
N ALA A 239 15.04 18.23 -24.76
CA ALA A 239 15.29 19.36 -25.66
C ALA A 239 15.34 18.95 -27.15
N LEU A 240 15.96 17.80 -27.46
CA LEU A 240 15.99 17.26 -28.81
C LEU A 240 14.60 16.82 -29.29
N ILE A 241 13.78 16.26 -28.40
CA ILE A 241 12.39 15.89 -28.74
C ILE A 241 11.56 17.16 -29.01
N ASP A 242 11.73 18.22 -28.23
CA ASP A 242 11.03 19.48 -28.44
C ASP A 242 11.36 20.10 -29.81
N ASP A 243 12.64 20.07 -30.23
CA ASP A 243 13.08 20.50 -31.57
C ASP A 243 12.43 19.68 -32.69
N LEU A 244 12.43 18.34 -32.56
CA LEU A 244 11.83 17.47 -33.57
C LEU A 244 10.30 17.63 -33.65
N LEU A 245 9.62 17.81 -32.51
CA LEU A 245 8.17 18.03 -32.48
C LEU A 245 7.75 19.40 -33.02
N ALA A 246 8.64 20.40 -33.05
CA ALA A 246 8.37 21.67 -33.70
C ALA A 246 8.17 21.51 -35.22
N SER A 247 8.89 20.57 -35.84
CA SER A 247 8.73 20.24 -37.26
C SER A 247 7.73 19.09 -37.51
N HIS A 248 7.54 18.19 -36.54
CA HIS A 248 6.69 17.01 -36.65
C HIS A 248 5.72 16.89 -35.45
N PRO A 249 4.73 17.79 -35.31
CA PRO A 249 3.93 17.91 -34.08
C PRO A 249 3.03 16.71 -33.76
N GLY A 250 2.74 15.86 -34.74
CA GLY A 250 1.91 14.65 -34.60
C GLY A 250 2.70 13.36 -34.45
N ASP A 251 4.01 13.42 -34.22
CA ASP A 251 4.84 12.23 -34.09
C ASP A 251 4.57 11.49 -32.77
N VAL A 252 3.86 10.38 -32.86
CA VAL A 252 3.40 9.59 -31.71
C VAL A 252 4.57 9.10 -30.85
N GLU A 253 5.64 8.58 -31.45
CA GLU A 253 6.75 8.02 -30.69
C GLU A 253 7.46 9.11 -29.88
N LEU A 254 7.70 10.27 -30.51
CA LEU A 254 8.31 11.41 -29.83
C LEU A 254 7.39 11.99 -28.74
N LEU A 255 6.08 12.08 -28.98
CA LEU A 255 5.11 12.51 -27.97
C LEU A 255 5.11 11.55 -26.77
N MET A 256 5.04 10.24 -26.99
CA MET A 256 5.08 9.24 -25.92
C MET A 256 6.41 9.31 -25.14
N GLN A 257 7.56 9.37 -25.82
CA GLN A 257 8.88 9.49 -25.19
C GLN A 257 8.99 10.77 -24.35
N ARG A 258 8.50 11.90 -24.88
CA ARG A 258 8.45 13.16 -24.13
C ARG A 258 7.55 13.05 -22.90
N GLY A 259 6.40 12.38 -23.04
CA GLY A 259 5.49 12.09 -21.95
C GLY A 259 6.17 11.31 -20.81
N TYR A 260 6.87 10.22 -21.13
CA TYR A 260 7.62 9.44 -20.13
C TYR A 260 8.74 10.24 -19.46
N LEU A 261 9.52 11.02 -20.22
CA LEU A 261 10.55 11.89 -19.65
C LEU A 261 9.94 12.95 -18.73
N ARG A 262 8.83 13.56 -19.13
CA ARG A 262 8.11 14.53 -18.29
C ARG A 262 7.58 13.90 -17.01
N GLN A 263 7.13 12.64 -17.03
CA GLN A 263 6.80 11.92 -15.80
C GLN A 263 8.04 11.75 -14.91
N ARG A 264 9.18 11.33 -15.45
CA ARG A 264 10.46 11.21 -14.73
C ARG A 264 10.88 12.54 -14.08
N PHE A 265 10.69 13.66 -14.77
CA PHE A 265 11.00 15.00 -14.26
C PHE A 265 9.90 15.63 -13.38
N GLY A 266 8.88 14.89 -12.97
CA GLY A 266 7.82 15.41 -12.09
C GLY A 266 6.91 16.44 -12.76
N GLN A 267 6.71 16.35 -14.08
CA GLN A 267 5.86 17.22 -14.89
C GLN A 267 4.62 16.49 -15.43
N PRO A 268 3.75 15.94 -14.55
CA PRO A 268 2.67 15.04 -14.96
C PRO A 268 1.59 15.71 -15.82
N THR A 269 1.32 17.01 -15.64
CA THR A 269 0.36 17.75 -16.47
C THR A 269 0.84 17.87 -17.91
N LEU A 270 2.15 18.07 -18.12
CA LEU A 270 2.73 18.12 -19.46
C LEU A 270 2.80 16.73 -20.09
N ALA A 271 3.10 15.70 -19.29
CA ALA A 271 3.06 14.31 -19.75
C ALA A 271 1.66 13.89 -20.19
N LEU A 272 0.64 14.25 -19.40
CA LEU A 272 -0.76 14.00 -19.73
C LEU A 272 -1.15 14.64 -21.07
N LYS A 273 -0.70 15.88 -21.31
CA LYS A 273 -0.93 16.55 -22.59
C LYS A 273 -0.33 15.75 -23.74
N ASP A 274 0.92 15.28 -23.60
CA ASP A 274 1.59 14.51 -24.66
C ASP A 274 0.90 13.18 -24.94
N PHE A 275 0.51 12.42 -23.91
CA PHE A 275 -0.21 11.15 -24.11
C PHE A 275 -1.58 11.35 -24.76
N ARG A 276 -2.32 12.39 -24.38
CA ARG A 276 -3.59 12.76 -25.04
C ARG A 276 -3.37 13.14 -26.50
N THR A 277 -2.37 13.97 -26.78
CA THR A 277 -2.03 14.33 -28.16
C THR A 277 -1.63 13.11 -28.98
N ALA A 278 -0.82 12.20 -28.43
CA ALA A 278 -0.42 10.97 -29.09
C ALA A 278 -1.65 10.09 -29.41
N ARG A 279 -2.55 9.87 -28.44
CA ARG A 279 -3.80 9.11 -28.66
C ARG A 279 -4.73 9.77 -29.68
N ALA A 280 -4.85 11.09 -29.66
CA ALA A 280 -5.70 11.84 -30.59
C ALA A 280 -5.27 11.69 -32.06
N THR A 281 -4.03 11.27 -32.34
CA THR A 281 -3.59 10.95 -33.71
C THR A 281 -4.26 9.69 -34.28
N GLY A 282 -4.82 8.82 -33.44
CA GLY A 282 -5.31 7.49 -33.83
C GLY A 282 -4.21 6.48 -34.17
N ARG A 283 -2.93 6.86 -34.09
CA ARG A 283 -1.76 6.02 -34.42
C ARG A 283 -0.99 5.55 -33.18
N ALA A 284 -1.39 5.98 -31.99
CA ALA A 284 -0.81 5.48 -30.74
C ALA A 284 -1.13 3.99 -30.53
N PRO A 285 -0.23 3.23 -29.88
CA PRO A 285 -0.54 1.87 -29.44
C PRO A 285 -1.84 1.88 -28.61
N PRO A 286 -2.72 0.87 -28.75
CA PRO A 286 -3.96 0.80 -27.97
C PRO A 286 -3.72 0.84 -26.44
N SER A 287 -2.56 0.36 -25.98
CA SER A 287 -2.16 0.39 -24.57
C SER A 287 -1.86 1.80 -24.02
N ALA A 288 -1.70 2.82 -24.88
CA ALA A 288 -1.37 4.20 -24.47
C ALA A 288 -2.45 4.85 -23.57
N ILE A 289 -3.66 4.28 -23.54
CA ILE A 289 -4.70 4.66 -22.59
C ILE A 289 -4.26 4.46 -21.13
N LEU A 290 -3.42 3.46 -20.84
CA LEU A 290 -2.86 3.25 -19.50
C LEU A 290 -1.93 4.41 -19.13
N ASP A 291 -1.06 4.83 -20.06
CA ASP A 291 -0.11 5.92 -19.84
C ASP A 291 -0.84 7.25 -19.61
N GLU A 292 -1.91 7.49 -20.35
CA GLU A 292 -2.83 8.61 -20.08
C GLU A 292 -3.43 8.50 -18.68
N GLY A 293 -4.05 7.36 -18.32
CA GLY A 293 -4.70 7.18 -17.02
C GLY A 293 -3.74 7.37 -15.84
N TYR A 294 -2.52 6.86 -15.93
CA TYR A 294 -1.48 7.07 -14.91
C TYR A 294 -1.00 8.52 -14.88
N ALA A 295 -0.83 9.18 -16.03
CA ALA A 295 -0.49 10.60 -16.07
C ALA A 295 -1.59 11.49 -15.50
N GLN A 296 -2.87 11.17 -15.74
CA GLN A 296 -4.02 11.83 -15.10
C GLN A 296 -3.94 11.72 -13.57
N ALA A 297 -3.67 10.52 -13.06
CA ALA A 297 -3.52 10.28 -11.63
C ALA A 297 -2.39 11.13 -11.02
N SER A 298 -1.23 11.15 -11.68
CA SER A 298 -0.07 11.96 -11.25
C SER A 298 -0.34 13.46 -11.37
N ALA A 299 -1.15 13.89 -12.34
CA ALA A 299 -1.56 15.30 -12.51
C ALA A 299 -2.62 15.75 -11.50
N GLY A 300 -3.14 14.83 -10.67
CA GLY A 300 -4.13 15.11 -9.63
C GLY A 300 -5.59 14.86 -10.05
N ASP A 301 -5.85 14.51 -11.31
CA ASP A 301 -7.19 14.16 -11.79
C ASP A 301 -7.53 12.70 -11.47
N LYS A 302 -7.83 12.44 -10.18
CA LYS A 302 -8.10 11.08 -9.68
C LYS A 302 -9.35 10.47 -10.30
N ARG A 303 -10.41 11.28 -10.50
CA ARG A 303 -11.68 10.81 -11.07
C ARG A 303 -11.54 10.49 -12.55
N GLY A 304 -10.91 11.38 -13.34
CA GLY A 304 -10.59 11.12 -14.74
C GLY A 304 -9.70 9.89 -14.88
N ALA A 305 -8.66 9.77 -14.06
CA ALA A 305 -7.76 8.63 -14.06
C ALA A 305 -8.49 7.30 -13.82
N ALA A 306 -9.37 7.25 -12.81
CA ALA A 306 -10.14 6.05 -12.52
C ALA A 306 -11.10 5.66 -13.66
N LEU A 307 -11.64 6.62 -14.41
CA LEU A 307 -12.48 6.35 -15.58
C LEU A 307 -11.64 5.83 -16.76
N THR A 308 -10.54 6.52 -17.08
CA THR A 308 -9.63 6.14 -18.17
C THR A 308 -9.01 4.77 -17.96
N LEU A 309 -8.64 4.42 -16.72
CA LEU A 309 -8.08 3.10 -16.39
C LEU A 309 -9.14 1.99 -16.45
N LYS A 310 -10.42 2.28 -16.22
CA LYS A 310 -11.51 1.30 -16.45
C LYS A 310 -11.71 1.04 -17.93
N GLU A 311 -11.73 2.10 -18.74
CA GLU A 311 -11.76 1.98 -20.20
C GLU A 311 -10.54 1.18 -20.72
N ALA A 312 -9.37 1.32 -20.10
CA ALA A 312 -8.21 0.51 -20.43
C ALA A 312 -8.43 -1.00 -20.17
N ILE A 313 -9.10 -1.36 -19.07
CA ILE A 313 -9.48 -2.74 -18.77
C ILE A 313 -10.50 -3.24 -19.80
N ASP A 314 -11.54 -2.45 -20.10
CA ASP A 314 -12.56 -2.80 -21.09
C ASP A 314 -11.94 -3.04 -22.49
N ASN A 315 -11.02 -2.17 -22.92
CA ASN A 315 -10.30 -2.32 -24.19
C ASN A 315 -9.41 -3.57 -24.22
N ALA A 316 -8.77 -3.91 -23.10
CA ALA A 316 -8.00 -5.15 -22.99
C ALA A 316 -8.91 -6.39 -23.06
N ASP A 317 -10.10 -6.34 -22.44
CA ASP A 317 -11.09 -7.43 -22.49
C ASP A 317 -11.74 -7.58 -23.86
N ALA A 318 -11.87 -6.48 -24.60
CA ALA A 318 -12.24 -6.49 -26.02
C ALA A 318 -11.11 -7.00 -26.93
N GLY A 319 -9.94 -7.34 -26.39
CA GLY A 319 -8.79 -7.87 -27.14
C GLY A 319 -8.01 -6.82 -27.93
N MET A 320 -8.19 -5.52 -27.64
CA MET A 320 -7.44 -4.45 -28.33
C MET A 320 -5.94 -4.44 -27.98
N PHE A 321 -5.58 -4.92 -26.79
CA PHE A 321 -4.21 -5.17 -26.37
C PHE A 321 -4.16 -6.20 -25.24
N GLU A 322 -3.00 -6.84 -25.06
CA GLU A 322 -2.81 -7.79 -23.97
C GLU A 322 -2.48 -7.06 -22.65
N LEU A 323 -3.22 -7.41 -21.60
CA LEU A 323 -2.95 -6.96 -20.23
C LEU A 323 -2.67 -8.18 -19.36
N SER A 324 -1.39 -8.40 -19.04
CA SER A 324 -0.97 -9.51 -18.17
C SER A 324 -1.72 -9.49 -16.85
N SER A 325 -1.89 -10.65 -16.21
CA SER A 325 -2.59 -10.77 -14.92
C SER A 325 -2.07 -9.78 -13.87
N ASP A 326 -0.75 -9.61 -13.82
CA ASP A 326 -0.08 -8.77 -12.82
C ASP A 326 -0.33 -7.30 -13.12
N ARG A 327 -0.23 -6.89 -14.39
CA ARG A 327 -0.49 -5.51 -14.79
C ARG A 327 -1.96 -5.16 -14.63
N ARG A 328 -2.87 -6.11 -14.92
CA ARG A 328 -4.32 -5.95 -14.68
C ARG A 328 -4.61 -5.79 -13.20
N TYR A 329 -4.03 -6.62 -12.34
CA TYR A 329 -4.20 -6.50 -10.89
C TYR A 329 -3.67 -5.16 -10.38
N ALA A 330 -2.50 -4.71 -10.84
CA ALA A 330 -1.94 -3.41 -10.51
C ALA A 330 -2.84 -2.25 -10.96
N THR A 331 -3.39 -2.31 -12.18
CA THR A 331 -4.36 -1.31 -12.67
C THR A 331 -5.63 -1.29 -11.81
N ARG A 332 -6.17 -2.46 -11.46
CA ARG A 332 -7.34 -2.60 -10.58
C ARG A 332 -7.09 -2.07 -9.16
N GLN A 333 -5.88 -2.25 -8.62
CA GLN A 333 -5.44 -1.65 -7.35
C GLN A 333 -5.39 -0.12 -7.44
N ASN A 334 -4.84 0.43 -8.53
CA ASN A 334 -4.80 1.87 -8.76
C ASN A 334 -6.20 2.48 -8.88
N ILE A 335 -7.12 1.87 -9.64
CA ILE A 335 -8.52 2.31 -9.74
C ILE A 335 -9.18 2.32 -8.35
N ALA A 336 -8.96 1.27 -7.56
CA ALA A 336 -9.49 1.15 -6.21
C ALA A 336 -8.98 2.25 -5.26
N GLY A 337 -7.71 2.64 -5.37
CA GLY A 337 -7.12 3.74 -4.62
C GLY A 337 -7.58 5.13 -5.07
N LEU A 338 -7.61 5.37 -6.38
CA LEU A 338 -7.99 6.66 -6.97
C LEU A 338 -9.45 7.01 -6.73
N GLY A 339 -10.34 6.02 -6.75
CA GLY A 339 -11.77 6.20 -6.50
C GLY A 339 -12.17 6.31 -5.02
N ARG A 340 -11.23 6.22 -4.07
CA ARG A 340 -11.55 6.20 -2.64
C ARG A 340 -11.70 7.62 -2.07
N GLU A 341 -12.92 8.16 -2.18
CA GLU A 341 -13.32 9.41 -1.52
C GLU A 341 -14.05 9.18 -0.19
N TRP A 342 -14.67 8.02 -0.03
CA TRP A 342 -15.37 7.63 1.19
C TRP A 342 -14.84 6.29 1.66
N GLY A 343 -14.80 6.13 2.97
CA GLY A 343 -14.54 4.85 3.59
C GLY A 343 -14.99 4.86 5.03
N GLY A 344 -14.89 3.71 5.65
CA GLY A 344 -15.20 3.59 7.06
C GLY A 344 -14.62 2.33 7.64
N TYR A 345 -14.68 2.23 8.95
CA TYR A 345 -14.37 0.98 9.61
C TYR A 345 -15.22 0.81 10.85
N VAL A 346 -15.45 -0.45 11.18
CA VAL A 346 -16.04 -0.87 12.45
C VAL A 346 -15.04 -1.79 13.10
N ALA A 347 -14.79 -1.58 14.39
CA ALA A 347 -13.90 -2.43 15.14
C ALA A 347 -14.48 -2.77 16.50
N ILE A 348 -14.16 -3.96 16.98
CA ILE A 348 -14.54 -4.49 18.28
C ILE A 348 -13.28 -5.02 18.95
N GLY A 349 -13.01 -4.59 20.18
CA GLY A 349 -11.81 -5.00 20.92
C GLY A 349 -12.11 -5.43 22.35
N TYR A 350 -11.41 -6.44 22.84
CA TYR A 350 -11.41 -6.88 24.24
C TYR A 350 -10.12 -6.44 24.94
N ARG A 351 -10.24 -5.85 26.14
CA ARG A 351 -9.14 -5.21 26.90
C ARG A 351 -8.37 -4.15 26.09
N ALA A 352 -9.04 -3.50 25.15
CA ALA A 352 -8.38 -2.80 24.06
C ALA A 352 -7.73 -1.46 24.46
N GLY A 353 -6.42 -1.45 24.71
CA GLY A 353 -5.59 -0.23 24.79
C GLY A 353 -5.18 0.37 23.42
N ARG A 354 -5.93 0.13 22.34
CA ARG A 354 -5.55 0.50 20.95
C ARG A 354 -6.51 1.56 20.38
N ALA A 355 -6.01 2.40 19.47
CA ALA A 355 -6.84 2.92 18.38
C ALA A 355 -7.09 1.75 17.42
N LEU A 356 -8.35 1.33 17.23
CA LEU A 356 -8.66 -0.02 16.73
C LEU A 356 -8.23 -0.32 15.27
N SER A 357 -7.63 0.65 14.57
CA SER A 357 -6.78 0.41 13.39
C SER A 357 -5.53 1.32 13.44
N SER A 358 -4.42 0.82 12.90
CA SER A 358 -3.20 1.60 12.72
C SER A 358 -3.46 2.57 11.56
N GLY A 359 -3.32 3.88 11.83
CA GLY A 359 -3.67 4.95 10.89
C GLY A 359 -5.01 5.63 11.15
N THR A 360 -5.86 5.08 12.02
CA THR A 360 -7.07 5.78 12.46
C THR A 360 -6.78 6.51 13.75
N GLY A 361 -6.81 7.83 13.67
CA GLY A 361 -6.67 8.67 14.83
C GLY A 361 -7.79 8.49 15.84
N GLY A 362 -7.58 9.06 17.02
CA GLY A 362 -8.55 9.03 18.12
C GLY A 362 -8.01 8.35 19.37
N THR A 363 -8.74 8.53 20.46
CA THR A 363 -8.38 8.07 21.80
C THR A 363 -8.02 6.57 21.85
N PRO A 364 -6.87 6.15 22.38
CA PRO A 364 -6.75 4.79 22.87
C PRO A 364 -7.77 4.63 23.99
N LEU A 365 -8.69 3.66 23.84
CA LEU A 365 -9.75 3.37 24.81
C LEU A 365 -9.15 2.65 26.02
N ILE A 366 -8.35 3.36 26.80
CA ILE A 366 -7.77 2.82 28.03
C ILE A 366 -8.85 2.83 29.11
N GLN A 367 -9.54 1.71 29.27
CA GLN A 367 -10.30 1.43 30.49
C GLN A 367 -9.62 0.29 31.27
N PRO A 368 -9.51 0.40 32.60
CA PRO A 368 -9.03 -0.68 33.43
C PRO A 368 -10.01 -1.87 33.43
N GLY A 369 -9.47 -3.09 33.34
CA GLY A 369 -10.22 -4.34 33.50
C GLY A 369 -10.78 -4.97 32.21
N ASP A 370 -11.60 -6.00 32.39
CA ASP A 370 -12.09 -6.84 31.29
C ASP A 370 -13.34 -6.23 30.67
N ALA A 371 -13.19 -5.67 29.48
CA ALA A 371 -14.26 -4.99 28.77
C ALA A 371 -14.14 -5.16 27.26
N ILE A 372 -15.30 -5.13 26.59
CA ILE A 372 -15.45 -5.15 25.13
C ILE A 372 -15.87 -3.75 24.68
N PHE A 373 -15.17 -3.22 23.71
CA PHE A 373 -15.40 -1.89 23.14
C PHE A 373 -15.72 -1.99 21.66
N SER A 374 -16.48 -1.04 21.15
CA SER A 374 -16.68 -0.85 19.72
C SER A 374 -16.32 0.56 19.30
N VAL A 375 -15.76 0.70 18.11
CA VAL A 375 -15.61 1.98 17.40
C VAL A 375 -16.16 1.81 16.00
N ALA A 376 -16.93 2.79 15.56
CA ALA A 376 -17.34 2.95 14.17
C ALA A 376 -16.90 4.34 13.71
N GLU A 377 -16.24 4.43 12.56
CA GLU A 377 -15.85 5.68 11.94
C GLU A 377 -16.22 5.66 10.46
N GLY A 378 -16.79 6.76 9.99
CA GLY A 378 -16.91 7.08 8.57
C GLY A 378 -16.06 8.30 8.28
N TYR A 379 -15.36 8.28 7.14
CA TYR A 379 -14.54 9.41 6.71
C TYR A 379 -14.82 9.77 5.25
N TRP A 380 -14.60 11.05 4.97
CA TRP A 380 -14.64 11.65 3.66
C TRP A 380 -13.30 12.29 3.33
N ARG A 381 -12.80 11.99 2.14
CA ARG A 381 -11.56 12.48 1.57
C ARG A 381 -11.89 13.31 0.32
N PRO A 382 -11.97 14.65 0.42
CA PRO A 382 -12.32 15.49 -0.72
C PRO A 382 -11.27 15.42 -1.82
N SER A 383 -11.65 15.04 -3.04
CA SER A 383 -10.71 14.84 -4.15
C SER A 383 -10.01 16.12 -4.63
N ALA A 384 -10.62 17.28 -4.47
CA ALA A 384 -10.10 18.56 -4.96
C ALA A 384 -9.47 19.47 -3.88
N PHE A 385 -9.47 19.04 -2.60
CA PHE A 385 -9.01 19.87 -1.48
C PHE A 385 -7.93 19.15 -0.67
N LEU A 386 -6.71 19.69 -0.66
CA LEU A 386 -5.54 19.23 0.10
C LEU A 386 -5.10 17.76 -0.13
N ASN A 387 -5.79 17.01 -0.99
CA ASN A 387 -5.51 15.63 -1.31
C ASN A 387 -4.75 15.51 -2.64
N THR A 388 -3.49 15.13 -2.57
CA THR A 388 -2.64 14.85 -3.75
C THR A 388 -2.27 13.37 -3.76
N PRO A 389 -1.38 12.88 -4.64
CA PRO A 389 -0.79 11.55 -4.48
C PRO A 389 0.05 11.39 -3.20
N THR A 390 0.62 12.48 -2.68
CA THR A 390 1.51 12.48 -1.51
C THR A 390 0.90 13.07 -0.25
N ARG A 391 -0.31 13.64 -0.32
CA ARG A 391 -1.00 14.31 0.80
C ARG A 391 -2.39 13.75 0.97
N VAL A 392 -2.78 13.56 2.22
CA VAL A 392 -4.11 13.06 2.58
C VAL A 392 -4.77 13.99 3.59
N PHE A 393 -5.97 14.47 3.27
CA PHE A 393 -6.83 15.24 4.16
C PHE A 393 -8.19 14.55 4.28
N GLU A 394 -8.65 14.34 5.51
CA GLU A 394 -9.90 13.63 5.78
C GLU A 394 -10.74 14.35 6.84
N VAL A 395 -12.04 14.40 6.59
CA VAL A 395 -13.07 14.74 7.57
C VAL A 395 -13.70 13.44 8.04
N TYR A 396 -13.83 13.22 9.34
CA TYR A 396 -14.39 11.98 9.86
C TYR A 396 -15.38 12.22 11.00
N GLY A 397 -16.33 11.29 11.11
CA GLY A 397 -17.22 11.16 12.25
C GLY A 397 -17.04 9.80 12.88
N ARG A 398 -16.99 9.75 14.21
CA ARG A 398 -16.68 8.55 14.98
C ARG A 398 -17.67 8.36 16.12
N ALA A 399 -18.07 7.12 16.36
CA ALA A 399 -18.86 6.71 17.52
C ALA A 399 -18.13 5.58 18.24
N SER A 400 -18.02 5.67 19.55
CA SER A 400 -17.38 4.66 20.39
C SER A 400 -18.27 4.29 21.57
N ASN A 401 -18.19 3.04 22.01
CA ASN A 401 -19.04 2.51 23.07
C ASN A 401 -18.35 1.36 23.82
N THR A 402 -18.63 1.21 25.12
CA THR A 402 -18.29 0.01 25.89
C THR A 402 -19.45 -0.98 25.78
N LEU A 403 -19.33 -2.00 24.94
CA LEU A 403 -20.37 -3.01 24.74
C LEU A 403 -20.58 -3.90 25.97
N TYR A 404 -19.49 -4.20 26.68
CA TYR A 404 -19.52 -5.02 27.87
C TYR A 404 -18.41 -4.60 28.82
N SER A 405 -18.69 -4.62 30.12
CA SER A 405 -17.67 -4.53 31.16
C SER A 405 -17.95 -5.60 32.20
N SER A 406 -16.89 -6.32 32.58
CA SER A 406 -16.95 -7.20 33.73
C SER A 406 -17.15 -6.38 35.00
N ALA A 407 -17.79 -6.99 36.00
CA ALA A 407 -17.69 -6.45 37.34
C ALA A 407 -16.25 -6.70 37.81
N SER A 408 -15.47 -5.64 38.04
CA SER A 408 -14.27 -5.82 38.84
C SER A 408 -14.75 -6.08 40.27
N GLY A 409 -14.39 -7.25 40.80
CA GLY A 409 -14.38 -7.42 42.25
C GLY A 409 -13.29 -6.51 42.77
N LEU A 410 -13.63 -5.25 43.08
CA LEU A 410 -12.72 -4.39 43.80
C LEU A 410 -12.51 -5.08 45.16
N ALA A 411 -11.26 -5.51 45.43
CA ALA A 411 -10.84 -5.67 46.81
C ALA A 411 -11.23 -4.37 47.54
N ALA A 412 -11.84 -4.49 48.73
CA ALA A 412 -12.37 -3.37 49.52
C ALA A 412 -11.66 -2.05 49.20
N GLN A 413 -12.27 -1.22 48.35
CA GLN A 413 -11.77 0.13 48.14
C GLN A 413 -12.20 0.92 49.37
N THR A 414 -11.25 1.10 50.27
CA THR A 414 -11.32 2.17 51.25
C THR A 414 -11.30 3.46 50.45
N ASP A 415 -12.44 4.13 50.33
CA ASP A 415 -12.42 5.52 49.89
C ASP A 415 -11.60 6.26 50.95
N PRO A 416 -10.43 6.85 50.60
CA PRO A 416 -9.58 7.51 51.57
C PRO A 416 -10.32 8.65 52.31
N CYS A 417 -11.46 9.10 51.78
CA CYS A 417 -12.26 10.19 52.30
C CYS A 417 -13.48 9.75 53.12
N ILE A 418 -13.96 8.51 52.94
CA ILE A 418 -15.23 8.04 53.54
C ILE A 418 -15.01 6.77 54.40
N GLY A 419 -13.83 6.15 54.36
CA GLY A 419 -13.51 4.91 55.09
C GLY A 419 -13.88 3.64 54.30
N PRO A 420 -13.85 2.45 54.92
CA PRO A 420 -14.18 1.20 54.24
C PRO A 420 -15.65 1.21 53.80
N VAL A 421 -15.87 1.25 52.49
CA VAL A 421 -17.19 1.10 51.88
C VAL A 421 -17.48 -0.39 51.74
N ASP A 422 -18.69 -0.85 52.08
CA ASP A 422 -19.11 -2.24 51.88
C ASP A 422 -19.03 -2.58 50.37
N THR A 423 -18.02 -3.38 50.02
CA THR A 423 -17.67 -3.78 48.64
C THR A 423 -18.28 -5.11 48.23
N SER A 424 -19.28 -5.61 48.97
CA SER A 424 -20.14 -6.69 48.48
C SER A 424 -20.87 -6.30 47.17
N GLN A 425 -20.92 -5.01 46.83
CA GLN A 425 -21.39 -4.53 45.54
C GLN A 425 -20.34 -4.67 44.44
N ARG A 426 -20.57 -5.63 43.55
CA ARG A 426 -19.89 -5.74 42.25
C ARG A 426 -20.15 -4.48 41.42
N PHE A 427 -19.20 -3.55 41.36
CA PHE A 427 -19.27 -2.40 40.44
C PHE A 427 -19.03 -2.87 39.01
N LYS A 428 -20.07 -2.79 38.17
CA LYS A 428 -19.93 -2.90 36.71
C LYS A 428 -19.81 -1.49 36.14
N SER A 429 -18.78 -1.23 35.35
CA SER A 429 -18.71 0.01 34.57
C SER A 429 -19.91 0.08 33.61
N VAL A 430 -20.41 1.28 33.35
CA VAL A 430 -21.57 1.45 32.47
C VAL A 430 -21.24 0.98 31.05
N SER A 431 -22.09 0.11 30.51
CA SER A 431 -21.96 -0.48 29.18
C SER A 431 -23.22 -0.26 28.32
N GLY A 432 -23.12 -0.52 27.02
CA GLY A 432 -24.17 -0.28 26.03
C GLY A 432 -24.35 1.21 25.73
N LEU A 433 -25.46 1.56 25.08
CA LEU A 433 -25.75 2.94 24.60
C LEU A 433 -25.49 4.08 25.61
N PRO A 434 -25.69 3.91 26.93
CA PRO A 434 -25.35 4.96 27.90
C PRO A 434 -23.87 5.33 27.96
N SER A 435 -22.96 4.48 27.46
CA SER A 435 -21.51 4.72 27.39
C SER A 435 -21.04 5.34 26.07
N THR A 436 -21.95 5.69 25.16
CA THR A 436 -21.59 6.17 23.81
C THR A 436 -20.92 7.55 23.85
N VAL A 437 -19.76 7.65 23.19
CA VAL A 437 -19.11 8.93 22.86
C VAL A 437 -19.10 9.10 21.35
N GLY A 438 -19.65 10.20 20.88
CA GLY A 438 -19.56 10.63 19.48
C GLY A 438 -18.38 11.60 19.29
N ALA A 439 -17.88 11.72 18.07
CA ALA A 439 -16.85 12.67 17.72
C ALA A 439 -16.92 13.11 16.25
N LEU A 440 -16.47 14.32 15.98
CA LEU A 440 -16.23 14.86 14.64
C LEU A 440 -14.81 15.38 14.60
N GLY A 441 -14.07 15.06 13.55
CA GLY A 441 -12.68 15.44 13.46
C GLY A 441 -12.17 15.65 12.05
N LEU A 442 -11.00 16.24 11.99
CA LEU A 442 -10.21 16.46 10.79
C LEU A 442 -8.85 15.80 11.01
N ARG A 443 -8.29 15.20 9.96
CA ARG A 443 -6.90 14.73 9.98
C ARG A 443 -6.17 15.03 8.68
N PHE A 444 -4.89 15.31 8.80
CA PHE A 444 -4.02 15.70 7.69
C PHE A 444 -2.68 14.98 7.76
N THR A 445 -2.29 14.38 6.64
CA THR A 445 -1.00 13.74 6.41
C THR A 445 -0.27 14.56 5.33
N PRO A 446 0.71 15.40 5.71
CA PRO A 446 1.43 16.29 4.78
C PRO A 446 2.36 15.56 3.82
N SER A 447 2.77 14.34 4.15
CA SER A 447 3.52 13.45 3.26
C SER A 447 3.23 12.00 3.62
N THR A 448 2.78 11.22 2.63
CA THR A 448 2.61 9.77 2.75
C THR A 448 3.94 9.04 2.88
N GLU A 449 5.07 9.66 2.51
CA GLU A 449 6.42 9.11 2.71
C GLU A 449 6.84 9.21 4.18
N LEU A 450 6.51 10.33 4.83
CA LEU A 450 6.80 10.54 6.25
C LEU A 450 5.88 9.72 7.17
N GLN A 451 4.71 9.30 6.67
CA GLN A 451 3.69 8.55 7.41
C GLN A 451 3.30 9.20 8.76
N LEU A 452 3.34 10.54 8.80
CA LEU A 452 2.99 11.35 9.96
C LEU A 452 1.64 12.03 9.73
N THR A 453 0.68 11.78 10.61
CA THR A 453 -0.69 12.33 10.53
C THR A 453 -1.00 13.18 11.75
N PHE A 454 -1.53 14.37 11.54
CA PHE A 454 -2.03 15.26 12.58
C PHE A 454 -3.55 15.25 12.57
N GLY A 455 -4.18 15.31 13.73
CA GLY A 455 -5.63 15.40 13.81
C GLY A 455 -6.13 16.28 14.93
N LEU A 456 -7.32 16.82 14.70
CA LEU A 456 -8.10 17.59 15.65
C LEU A 456 -9.51 17.00 15.70
N GLU A 457 -9.99 16.70 16.90
CA GLU A 457 -11.26 16.03 17.14
C GLU A 457 -12.06 16.79 18.22
N ARG A 458 -13.35 16.98 17.95
CA ARG A 458 -14.36 17.43 18.93
C ARG A 458 -15.18 16.22 19.36
N GLN A 459 -15.24 15.94 20.66
CA GLN A 459 -16.05 14.87 21.21
C GLN A 459 -17.39 15.38 21.77
N PHE A 460 -18.37 14.48 21.79
CA PHE A 460 -19.72 14.70 22.28
C PHE A 460 -20.10 13.53 23.20
N ASN A 461 -20.53 13.86 24.41
CA ASN A 461 -20.92 12.90 25.45
C ASN A 461 -22.37 12.47 25.22
N SER A 462 -22.64 11.78 24.11
CA SER A 462 -24.00 11.41 23.68
C SER A 462 -24.67 10.40 24.62
N GLY A 463 -23.90 9.53 25.28
CA GLY A 463 -24.39 8.59 26.28
C GLY A 463 -24.78 9.29 27.59
N ARG A 464 -25.75 8.74 28.32
CA ARG A 464 -26.12 9.31 29.63
C ARG A 464 -24.99 9.20 30.65
N ALA A 465 -24.31 8.05 30.70
CA ALA A 465 -23.23 7.81 31.65
C ALA A 465 -21.91 8.51 31.27
N THR A 466 -21.80 9.05 30.05
CA THR A 466 -20.68 9.91 29.68
C THR A 466 -20.85 11.36 30.15
N ARG A 467 -22.04 11.70 30.69
CA ARG A 467 -22.41 13.04 31.15
C ARG A 467 -22.49 13.14 32.67
N GLU A 468 -22.70 12.03 33.36
CA GLU A 468 -23.01 11.96 34.78
C GLU A 468 -21.94 11.14 35.51
N SER A 469 -21.33 11.70 36.55
CA SER A 469 -20.39 10.98 37.41
C SER A 469 -20.41 11.51 38.84
N GLY A 470 -20.11 10.63 39.81
CA GLY A 470 -19.82 11.04 41.18
C GLY A 470 -18.55 11.89 41.25
N ILE A 471 -18.47 12.74 42.28
CA ILE A 471 -17.34 13.60 42.60
C ILE A 471 -16.59 12.95 43.77
N GLY A 472 -15.42 12.39 43.50
CA GLY A 472 -14.47 11.96 44.52
C GLY A 472 -13.27 12.90 44.54
N ALA A 473 -12.91 13.44 45.70
CA ALA A 473 -11.73 14.30 45.85
C ALA A 473 -10.43 13.50 45.87
N LYS A 474 -9.39 14.05 45.24
CA LYS A 474 -8.03 13.52 45.36
C LYS A 474 -7.46 13.71 46.77
N ASP A 475 -7.76 14.83 47.41
CA ASP A 475 -7.39 15.12 48.79
C ASP A 475 -8.66 15.14 49.66
N CYS A 476 -8.70 14.24 50.63
CA CYS A 476 -9.86 14.01 51.46
C CYS A 476 -10.14 15.10 52.47
N HIS A 477 -9.14 15.91 52.84
CA HIS A 477 -9.36 17.05 53.71
C HIS A 477 -10.30 18.09 53.07
N ALA A 478 -10.40 18.12 51.73
CA ALA A 478 -11.27 19.03 51.00
C ALA A 478 -12.77 18.68 51.08
N LEU A 479 -13.12 17.42 51.38
CA LEU A 479 -14.53 16.97 51.50
C LEU A 479 -14.92 16.51 52.92
N ASN A 480 -13.95 16.28 53.80
CA ASN A 480 -14.18 15.74 55.14
C ASN A 480 -14.92 16.64 56.14
N PRO A 481 -14.74 17.99 56.19
CA PRO A 481 -15.39 18.78 57.23
C PRO A 481 -16.92 18.83 57.12
N THR A 482 -17.51 18.42 56.00
CA THR A 482 -18.96 18.52 55.71
C THR A 482 -19.60 17.22 55.22
N LYS A 483 -18.86 16.10 55.15
CA LYS A 483 -19.30 14.78 54.62
C LYS A 483 -20.17 14.92 53.36
N VAL A 484 -19.67 15.65 52.37
CA VAL A 484 -20.43 15.94 51.15
C VAL A 484 -20.33 14.77 50.19
N THR A 485 -21.47 14.23 49.77
CA THR A 485 -21.56 13.36 48.59
C THR A 485 -22.08 14.19 47.43
N ALA A 486 -21.32 14.29 46.35
CA ALA A 486 -21.71 15.09 45.20
C ALA A 486 -21.53 14.34 43.88
N SER A 487 -22.27 14.79 42.87
CA SER A 487 -22.22 14.31 41.49
C SER A 487 -22.33 15.49 40.56
N TYR A 488 -21.86 15.33 39.32
CA TYR A 488 -22.03 16.35 38.30
C TYR A 488 -22.72 15.77 37.07
N LYS A 489 -23.38 16.66 36.32
CA LYS A 489 -23.99 16.39 35.03
C LYS A 489 -23.58 17.45 34.01
N THR A 490 -23.03 17.04 32.87
CA THR A 490 -22.73 17.94 31.74
C THR A 490 -23.78 17.84 30.64
N ALA A 491 -23.82 18.83 29.75
CA ALA A 491 -24.60 18.72 28.52
C ALA A 491 -23.97 17.70 27.54
N ALA A 492 -24.74 17.25 26.54
CA ALA A 492 -24.28 16.24 25.58
C ALA A 492 -23.21 16.77 24.61
N ASP A 493 -23.22 18.07 24.35
CA ASP A 493 -22.24 18.76 23.50
C ASP A 493 -20.94 19.10 24.24
N SER A 494 -20.86 18.81 25.54
CA SER A 494 -19.79 19.23 26.44
C SER A 494 -18.60 18.26 26.50
N GLY A 495 -18.32 17.51 25.44
CA GLY A 495 -17.14 16.62 25.41
C GLY A 495 -15.81 17.38 25.38
N PRO A 496 -14.65 16.70 25.39
CA PRO A 496 -13.33 17.31 25.22
C PRO A 496 -13.01 17.65 23.76
N TRP A 497 -12.03 18.54 23.56
CA TRP A 497 -11.24 18.62 22.34
C TRP A 497 -10.02 17.71 22.45
N LEU A 498 -9.60 17.11 21.34
CA LEU A 498 -8.40 16.28 21.24
C LEU A 498 -7.56 16.74 20.05
N ALA A 499 -6.31 17.10 20.30
CA ALA A 499 -5.28 17.23 19.27
C ALA A 499 -4.31 16.05 19.36
N TYR A 500 -3.95 15.45 18.24
CA TYR A 500 -3.03 14.30 18.22
C TYR A 500 -2.10 14.31 17.00
N ALA A 501 -0.98 13.62 17.14
CA ALA A 501 -0.08 13.26 16.05
C ALA A 501 0.17 11.75 16.08
N THR A 502 0.13 11.10 14.92
CA THR A 502 0.36 9.66 14.75
C THR A 502 1.45 9.46 13.72
N TYR A 503 2.52 8.79 14.10
CA TYR A 503 3.48 8.21 13.17
C TYR A 503 3.12 6.73 13.00
N ALA A 504 3.06 6.26 11.76
CA ALA A 504 2.87 4.84 11.48
C ALA A 504 3.96 4.34 10.55
N HIS A 505 4.27 3.05 10.64
CA HIS A 505 5.17 2.39 9.73
C HIS A 505 4.62 1.01 9.38
N TYR A 506 4.39 0.82 8.08
CA TYR A 506 3.87 -0.41 7.49
C TYR A 506 4.86 -0.98 6.49
N GLU A 507 5.17 -2.25 6.66
CA GLU A 507 5.92 -3.03 5.68
C GLU A 507 5.18 -4.35 5.46
N GLY A 508 4.86 -4.67 4.20
CA GLY A 508 4.23 -5.94 3.86
C GLY A 508 2.85 -6.17 4.52
N THR A 509 2.06 -5.13 4.74
CA THR A 509 0.68 -5.26 5.29
C THR A 509 -0.39 -5.43 4.20
N GLU A 510 -0.01 -5.20 2.94
CA GLU A 510 -0.85 -5.36 1.75
C GLU A 510 -0.92 -6.82 1.29
N LEU A 511 -1.97 -7.16 0.53
CA LEU A 511 -2.10 -8.47 -0.09
C LEU A 511 -1.08 -8.66 -1.21
N ARG A 512 -0.14 -9.59 -1.03
CA ARG A 512 0.82 -10.00 -2.07
C ARG A 512 0.35 -11.22 -2.85
N THR A 513 0.23 -11.06 -4.16
CA THR A 513 -0.16 -12.14 -5.09
C THR A 513 1.04 -12.87 -5.70
N ASP A 514 2.24 -12.31 -5.57
CA ASP A 514 3.47 -12.78 -6.21
C ASP A 514 4.26 -13.79 -5.37
N VAL A 515 4.15 -13.72 -4.03
CA VAL A 515 4.87 -14.62 -3.11
C VAL A 515 3.93 -15.27 -2.09
N PRO A 516 4.20 -16.52 -1.66
CA PRO A 516 3.35 -17.23 -0.69
C PRO A 516 3.58 -16.77 0.76
N SER A 517 4.71 -16.13 1.06
CA SER A 517 4.97 -15.54 2.37
C SER A 517 5.99 -14.40 2.30
N TRP A 518 5.88 -13.43 3.21
CA TRP A 518 6.73 -12.24 3.24
C TRP A 518 6.88 -11.69 4.66
N PHE A 519 7.93 -10.91 4.89
CA PHE A 519 8.14 -10.21 6.17
C PHE A 519 7.10 -9.09 6.31
N THR A 520 6.57 -8.93 7.52
CA THR A 520 5.53 -7.95 7.79
C THR A 520 5.79 -7.22 9.10
N VAL A 521 5.68 -5.89 9.03
CA VAL A 521 5.73 -4.97 10.17
C VAL A 521 4.49 -4.08 10.15
N ASP A 522 3.78 -4.03 11.27
CA ASP A 522 2.67 -3.11 11.52
C ASP A 522 2.96 -2.38 12.83
N SER A 523 3.31 -1.11 12.75
CA SER A 523 3.68 -0.33 13.92
C SER A 523 3.14 1.10 13.88
N TYR A 524 2.86 1.65 15.06
CA TYR A 524 2.46 3.04 15.20
C TYR A 524 2.89 3.61 16.55
N VAL A 525 3.03 4.94 16.57
CA VAL A 525 3.18 5.75 17.78
C VAL A 525 2.23 6.92 17.67
N GLN A 526 1.44 7.16 18.70
CA GLN A 526 0.52 8.29 18.77
C GLN A 526 0.70 9.05 20.07
N ALA A 527 0.76 10.38 19.97
CA ALA A 527 0.74 11.28 21.10
C ALA A 527 -0.45 12.24 20.96
N GLY A 528 -1.06 12.63 22.06
CA GLY A 528 -2.19 13.55 22.02
C GLY A 528 -2.47 14.25 23.34
N TYR A 529 -3.27 15.32 23.25
CA TYR A 529 -3.69 16.15 24.36
C TYR A 529 -5.19 16.39 24.31
N TYR A 530 -5.88 16.09 25.41
CA TYR A 530 -7.26 16.45 25.64
C TYR A 530 -7.33 17.73 26.46
N TRP A 531 -8.28 18.56 26.07
CA TRP A 531 -8.69 19.71 26.84
C TRP A 531 -10.21 19.79 26.90
N GLN A 532 -10.73 19.96 28.10
CA GLN A 532 -12.15 20.17 28.35
C GLN A 532 -12.32 21.30 29.34
N ASN A 533 -13.21 22.22 29.02
CA ASN A 533 -13.73 23.23 29.92
C ASN A 533 -15.23 23.32 29.64
N SER A 534 -16.04 22.75 30.53
CA SER A 534 -17.46 22.59 30.29
C SER A 534 -18.26 22.99 31.51
N SER A 535 -19.42 23.59 31.26
CA SER A 535 -20.41 23.80 32.32
C SER A 535 -20.93 22.45 32.81
N ALA A 536 -21.10 22.34 34.12
CA ALA A 536 -21.63 21.17 34.79
C ALA A 536 -22.69 21.62 35.80
N HIS A 537 -23.77 20.87 35.93
CA HIS A 537 -24.70 21.01 37.05
C HIS A 537 -24.25 20.08 38.15
N ILE A 538 -24.03 20.61 39.34
CA ILE A 538 -23.57 19.84 40.49
C ILE A 538 -24.75 19.60 41.40
N HIS A 539 -24.96 18.33 41.73
CA HIS A 539 -25.95 17.89 42.69
C HIS A 539 -25.23 17.25 43.86
N GLY A 540 -25.41 17.78 45.06
CA GLY A 540 -24.74 17.32 46.26
C GLY A 540 -25.63 17.26 47.48
N ARG A 541 -25.17 16.50 48.47
CA ARG A 541 -25.82 16.33 49.76
C ARG A 541 -24.78 16.42 50.87
N THR A 542 -25.05 17.27 51.85
CA THR A 542 -24.34 17.35 53.12
C THR A 542 -25.14 16.58 54.19
N LEU A 543 -24.64 16.55 55.44
CA LEU A 543 -25.38 15.93 56.55
C LEU A 543 -26.76 16.58 56.81
N GLU A 544 -26.91 17.86 56.48
CA GLU A 544 -28.08 18.66 56.85
C GLU A 544 -28.92 19.05 55.63
N ASN A 545 -28.30 19.31 54.47
CA ASN A 545 -28.98 19.88 53.30
C ASN A 545 -28.59 19.19 51.99
N THR A 546 -29.46 19.31 50.99
CA THR A 546 -29.14 19.03 49.57
C THR A 546 -28.96 20.33 48.83
N PHE A 547 -28.03 20.38 47.88
CA PHE A 547 -27.81 21.54 47.03
C PHE A 547 -27.73 21.12 45.56
N GLU A 548 -28.17 22.03 44.70
CA GLU A 548 -28.02 21.92 43.25
C GLU A 548 -27.57 23.28 42.72
N GLU A 549 -26.43 23.31 42.03
CA GLU A 549 -25.81 24.57 41.62
C GLU A 549 -25.05 24.41 40.29
N PRO A 550 -24.86 25.51 39.54
CA PRO A 550 -23.96 25.50 38.40
C PRO A 550 -22.50 25.40 38.84
N GLY A 551 -21.71 24.72 38.03
CA GLY A 551 -20.27 24.54 38.20
C GLY A 551 -19.55 24.35 36.87
N ARG A 552 -18.25 24.08 36.93
CA ARG A 552 -17.41 23.82 35.76
C ARG A 552 -16.54 22.58 35.95
N LEU A 553 -16.48 21.76 34.91
CA LEU A 553 -15.59 20.62 34.79
C LEU A 553 -14.41 21.00 33.89
N TYR A 554 -13.21 20.81 34.42
CA TYR A 554 -11.95 20.97 33.69
C TYR A 554 -11.26 19.62 33.58
N ARG A 555 -10.86 19.24 32.36
CA ARG A 555 -10.10 18.01 32.14
C ARG A 555 -8.95 18.27 31.18
N ASP A 556 -7.76 17.98 31.67
CA ASP A 556 -6.50 18.03 30.92
C ASP A 556 -5.92 16.62 30.91
N ARG A 557 -5.64 16.06 29.73
CA ARG A 557 -5.02 14.73 29.61
C ARG A 557 -3.98 14.74 28.52
N ALA A 558 -2.76 14.32 28.82
CA ALA A 558 -1.73 14.05 27.83
C ALA A 558 -1.53 12.53 27.74
N PHE A 559 -1.31 11.99 26.55
CA PHE A 559 -0.99 10.58 26.39
C PHE A 559 -0.01 10.33 25.25
N VAL A 560 0.70 9.21 25.37
CA VAL A 560 1.50 8.58 24.32
C VAL A 560 1.20 7.09 24.32
N THR A 561 0.99 6.50 23.16
CA THR A 561 0.79 5.06 22.97
C THR A 561 1.62 4.60 21.78
N ALA A 562 2.21 3.42 21.88
CA ALA A 562 3.01 2.80 20.85
C ALA A 562 2.70 1.31 20.77
N GLU A 563 2.65 0.77 19.56
CA GLU A 563 2.54 -0.67 19.32
C GLU A 563 3.35 -1.04 18.08
N ALA A 564 4.02 -2.19 18.11
CA ALA A 564 4.71 -2.76 16.97
C ALA A 564 4.46 -4.27 16.92
N ARG A 565 4.07 -4.75 15.75
CA ARG A 565 3.88 -6.17 15.45
C ARG A 565 4.86 -6.55 14.36
N VAL A 566 5.69 -7.55 14.64
CA VAL A 566 6.74 -7.98 13.73
C VAL A 566 6.64 -9.49 13.54
N GLY A 567 6.61 -9.92 12.30
CA GLY A 567 6.47 -11.34 11.98
C GLY A 567 6.53 -11.64 10.49
N ARG A 568 5.89 -12.73 10.10
CA ARG A 568 5.85 -13.17 8.70
C ARG A 568 4.41 -13.46 8.30
N SER A 569 3.97 -12.88 7.19
CA SER A 569 2.65 -13.15 6.61
C SER A 569 2.72 -14.37 5.70
N PHE A 570 1.65 -15.17 5.72
CA PHE A 570 1.48 -16.38 4.92
C PHE A 570 0.14 -16.33 4.21
N ARG A 571 0.17 -16.54 2.90
CA ARG A 571 -1.04 -16.63 2.09
C ARG A 571 -1.65 -18.02 2.19
N LEU A 572 -2.96 -18.08 2.43
CA LEU A 572 -3.70 -19.33 2.65
C LEU A 572 -4.61 -19.69 1.45
N ASP A 573 -4.14 -19.51 0.21
CA ASP A 573 -4.93 -19.74 -1.01
C ASP A 573 -5.57 -21.12 -1.11
N ARG A 574 -4.95 -22.13 -0.49
CA ARG A 574 -5.47 -23.50 -0.48
C ARG A 574 -6.77 -23.66 0.30
N ILE A 575 -7.09 -22.70 1.17
CA ILE A 575 -8.29 -22.70 2.00
C ILE A 575 -9.30 -21.70 1.43
N VAL A 576 -8.88 -20.43 1.34
CA VAL A 576 -9.67 -19.33 0.79
C VAL A 576 -8.71 -18.37 0.08
N ASN A 577 -9.05 -17.98 -1.14
CA ASN A 577 -8.31 -16.92 -1.85
C ASN A 577 -8.35 -15.62 -1.05
N ASN A 578 -7.27 -14.83 -1.10
CA ASN A 578 -7.16 -13.54 -0.41
C ASN A 578 -7.17 -13.60 1.14
N LEU A 579 -6.90 -14.77 1.71
CA LEU A 579 -6.74 -14.97 3.15
C LEU A 579 -5.25 -14.97 3.54
N VAL A 580 -4.88 -14.17 4.54
CA VAL A 580 -3.51 -14.04 5.04
C VAL A 580 -3.47 -14.33 6.54
N LEU A 581 -2.53 -15.18 6.95
CA LEU A 581 -2.20 -15.45 8.35
C LEU A 581 -0.89 -14.75 8.72
N PHE A 582 -0.91 -13.96 9.78
CA PHE A 582 0.22 -13.18 10.27
C PHE A 582 0.51 -13.50 11.74
N PRO A 583 1.24 -14.59 12.03
CA PRO A 583 1.85 -14.82 13.32
C PRO A 583 2.94 -13.75 13.58
N HIS A 584 2.92 -13.15 14.76
CA HIS A 584 3.80 -12.03 15.10
C HIS A 584 4.16 -11.99 16.58
N VAL A 585 5.23 -11.27 16.88
CA VAL A 585 5.51 -10.75 18.21
C VAL A 585 4.94 -9.33 18.29
N VAL A 586 4.21 -9.04 19.35
CA VAL A 586 3.71 -7.70 19.66
C VAL A 586 4.52 -7.08 20.79
N MET A 587 4.84 -5.80 20.64
CA MET A 587 5.36 -4.92 21.67
C MET A 587 4.41 -3.74 21.78
N ALA A 588 4.01 -3.38 23.00
CA ALA A 588 3.10 -2.27 23.25
C ALA A 588 3.55 -1.46 24.46
N ALA A 589 3.42 -0.15 24.39
CA ALA A 589 3.67 0.74 25.51
C ALA A 589 2.68 1.89 25.53
N ASP A 590 2.34 2.37 26.71
CA ASP A 590 1.55 3.57 26.88
C ASP A 590 2.03 4.39 28.08
N LYS A 591 1.72 5.68 28.03
CA LYS A 591 1.92 6.62 29.13
C LYS A 591 0.85 7.68 29.04
N TYR A 592 0.26 8.03 30.17
CA TYR A 592 -0.65 9.16 30.24
C TYR A 592 -0.45 9.97 31.51
N TRP A 593 -0.92 11.20 31.44
CA TRP A 593 -1.07 12.12 32.54
C TRP A 593 -2.47 12.70 32.48
N ASP A 594 -3.12 12.80 33.63
CA ASP A 594 -4.49 13.20 33.81
C ASP A 594 -4.62 14.23 34.93
N LYS A 595 -5.35 15.30 34.67
CA LYS A 595 -5.77 16.27 35.67
C LYS A 595 -7.24 16.64 35.43
N THR A 596 -8.10 16.12 36.29
CA THR A 596 -9.54 16.44 36.26
C THR A 596 -9.88 17.26 37.49
N ARG A 597 -10.62 18.35 37.30
CA ARG A 597 -10.98 19.29 38.36
C ARG A 597 -12.41 19.74 38.20
N ILE A 598 -13.08 19.95 39.32
CA ILE A 598 -14.38 20.59 39.34
C ILE A 598 -14.31 21.90 40.10
N GLN A 599 -15.14 22.86 39.72
CA GLN A 599 -15.26 24.14 40.40
C GLN A 599 -16.74 24.51 40.57
N SER A 600 -17.13 24.84 41.79
CA SER A 600 -18.44 25.44 42.09
C SER A 600 -18.40 26.24 43.38
N ASP A 601 -19.50 26.91 43.71
CA ASP A 601 -19.59 27.78 44.88
C ASP A 601 -19.54 26.96 46.18
N SER A 602 -20.26 25.84 46.25
CA SER A 602 -20.30 24.99 47.45
C SER A 602 -19.08 24.08 47.62
N LEU A 603 -18.43 23.67 46.52
CA LEU A 603 -17.26 22.76 46.56
C LEU A 603 -15.92 23.49 46.42
N GLY A 604 -15.92 24.78 46.10
CA GLY A 604 -14.72 25.50 45.70
C GLY A 604 -14.07 24.84 44.48
N ARG A 605 -12.74 24.91 44.40
CA ARG A 605 -11.95 24.23 43.35
C ARG A 605 -11.37 22.93 43.88
N LEU A 606 -11.74 21.81 43.27
CA LEU A 606 -11.40 20.47 43.73
C LEU A 606 -10.76 19.62 42.63
N ASP A 607 -9.59 19.06 42.91
CA ASP A 607 -8.96 18.05 42.06
C ASP A 607 -9.61 16.68 42.31
N LEU A 608 -10.04 16.00 41.25
CA LEU A 608 -10.78 14.73 41.33
C LEU A 608 -9.85 13.50 41.39
N GLN A 609 -10.34 12.43 42.01
CA GLN A 609 -9.72 11.10 41.97
C GLN A 609 -9.50 10.63 40.53
N GLY A 610 -8.45 9.85 40.31
CA GLY A 610 -7.98 9.47 38.96
C GLY A 610 -7.03 10.48 38.31
N SER A 611 -6.80 11.66 38.92
CA SER A 611 -5.78 12.61 38.47
C SER A 611 -4.37 12.15 38.88
N GLY A 612 -3.52 11.86 37.90
CA GLY A 612 -2.17 11.36 38.10
C GLY A 612 -1.50 10.98 36.79
N ALA A 613 -0.38 10.27 36.85
CA ALA A 613 0.27 9.71 35.67
C ALA A 613 0.49 8.21 35.86
N SER A 614 0.40 7.45 34.78
CA SER A 614 0.69 6.03 34.74
C SER A 614 1.31 5.70 33.38
N TRP A 615 2.17 4.68 33.37
CA TRP A 615 2.72 4.12 32.14
C TRP A 615 2.70 2.60 32.24
N GLY A 616 2.81 1.94 31.11
CA GLY A 616 2.80 0.48 31.04
C GLY A 616 3.49 0.02 29.77
N ALA A 617 4.12 -1.15 29.83
CA ALA A 617 4.73 -1.80 28.68
C ALA A 617 4.47 -3.29 28.69
N ALA A 618 4.26 -3.88 27.52
CA ALA A 618 4.06 -5.30 27.35
C ALA A 618 4.68 -5.85 26.07
N VAL A 619 4.96 -7.14 26.09
CA VAL A 619 5.41 -7.93 24.93
C VAL A 619 4.69 -9.26 24.90
N GLY A 620 4.48 -9.86 23.73
CA GLY A 620 4.05 -11.24 23.67
C GLY A 620 3.71 -11.75 22.27
N PRO A 621 3.27 -13.00 22.14
CA PRO A 621 2.89 -13.58 20.86
C PRO A 621 1.47 -13.16 20.45
N GLY A 622 1.26 -13.06 19.14
CA GLY A 622 -0.04 -12.82 18.54
C GLY A 622 -0.19 -13.46 17.17
N VAL A 623 -1.43 -13.55 16.71
CA VAL A 623 -1.78 -13.99 15.38
C VAL A 623 -2.89 -13.10 14.83
N THR A 624 -2.72 -12.64 13.60
CA THR A 624 -3.75 -11.91 12.86
C THR A 624 -4.16 -12.73 11.64
N VAL A 625 -5.46 -12.87 11.42
CA VAL A 625 -6.04 -13.38 10.18
C VAL A 625 -6.67 -12.21 9.46
N ARG A 626 -6.22 -11.93 8.23
CA ARG A 626 -6.76 -10.88 7.36
C ARG A 626 -7.41 -11.49 6.13
N TYR A 627 -8.66 -11.15 5.88
CA TYR A 627 -9.39 -11.54 4.67
C TYR A 627 -9.73 -10.31 3.84
N TRP A 628 -9.33 -10.29 2.58
CA TRP A 628 -9.64 -9.20 1.65
C TRP A 628 -10.84 -9.55 0.77
N PHE A 629 -11.72 -8.57 0.55
CA PHE A 629 -12.96 -8.73 -0.20
C PHE A 629 -13.32 -7.46 -0.98
N ARG A 630 -14.46 -7.53 -1.69
CA ARG A 630 -14.99 -6.46 -2.55
C ARG A 630 -14.13 -6.23 -3.79
N ASP A 631 -13.68 -7.33 -4.36
CA ASP A 631 -13.01 -7.42 -5.64
C ASP A 631 -14.09 -7.44 -6.72
N ASP A 632 -13.92 -6.66 -7.78
CA ASP A 632 -14.79 -6.70 -8.95
C ASP A 632 -13.96 -6.61 -10.23
N HIS A 633 -14.63 -6.58 -11.38
CA HIS A 633 -13.97 -6.50 -12.67
C HIS A 633 -12.93 -5.36 -12.78
N TYR A 634 -13.23 -4.20 -12.19
CA TYR A 634 -12.43 -2.99 -12.25
C TYR A 634 -11.55 -2.74 -11.03
N ASN A 635 -11.86 -3.36 -9.91
CA ASN A 635 -11.27 -3.05 -8.62
C ASN A 635 -10.66 -4.29 -8.00
N ALA A 636 -9.43 -4.15 -7.53
CA ALA A 636 -8.84 -5.13 -6.62
C ALA A 636 -9.46 -4.94 -5.23
N SER A 637 -9.15 -5.83 -4.29
CA SER A 637 -9.77 -5.83 -2.97
C SER A 637 -9.73 -4.46 -2.30
N LYS A 638 -10.90 -3.88 -2.07
CA LYS A 638 -11.03 -2.55 -1.46
C LYS A 638 -11.20 -2.60 0.04
N SER A 639 -11.65 -3.75 0.54
CA SER A 639 -12.09 -3.90 1.92
C SER A 639 -11.42 -5.12 2.51
N TYR A 640 -11.20 -5.07 3.82
CA TYR A 640 -10.61 -6.19 4.53
C TYR A 640 -11.21 -6.35 5.92
N MET A 641 -11.17 -7.57 6.40
CA MET A 641 -11.51 -7.93 7.77
C MET A 641 -10.30 -8.53 8.46
N ASP A 642 -9.96 -7.98 9.63
CA ASP A 642 -8.93 -8.50 10.52
C ASP A 642 -9.55 -9.16 11.73
N PHE A 643 -8.99 -10.28 12.11
CA PHE A 643 -9.20 -10.95 13.39
C PHE A 643 -7.84 -11.15 14.05
N THR A 644 -7.59 -10.51 15.18
CA THR A 644 -6.33 -10.57 15.91
C THR A 644 -6.53 -11.10 17.32
N VAL A 645 -5.73 -12.09 17.69
CA VAL A 645 -5.63 -12.60 19.06
C VAL A 645 -4.18 -12.52 19.48
N GLN A 646 -3.94 -11.98 20.67
CA GLN A 646 -2.59 -11.83 21.21
C GLN A 646 -2.62 -12.03 22.73
N TYR A 647 -1.55 -12.61 23.25
CA TYR A 647 -1.33 -12.69 24.68
C TYR A 647 -0.13 -11.82 25.04
N ARG A 648 -0.30 -10.92 26.01
CA ARG A 648 0.71 -9.94 26.40
C ARG A 648 1.19 -10.19 27.82
N PHE A 649 2.51 -10.19 27.99
CA PHE A 649 3.20 -10.20 29.28
C PHE A 649 3.57 -8.77 29.65
N ASP A 650 3.27 -8.36 30.88
CA ASP A 650 3.72 -7.07 31.41
C ASP A 650 5.25 -7.09 31.57
N VAL A 651 5.91 -6.03 31.09
CA VAL A 651 7.37 -5.87 31.19
C VAL A 651 7.78 -4.59 31.92
N GLY A 652 6.82 -3.76 32.37
CA GLY A 652 7.12 -2.59 33.19
C GLY A 652 5.98 -1.59 33.31
N GLY A 653 6.09 -0.69 34.31
CA GLY A 653 5.22 0.48 34.47
C GLY A 653 4.21 0.44 35.60
N GLY A 654 4.06 -0.70 36.28
CA GLY A 654 3.20 -0.81 37.46
C GLY A 654 1.71 -0.78 37.14
N ALA A 655 1.34 -0.91 35.86
CA ALA A 655 -0.03 -0.95 35.38
C ALA A 655 -0.35 -2.30 34.72
N ALA A 656 0.10 -3.41 35.33
CA ALA A 656 -0.03 -4.76 34.80
C ALA A 656 -1.48 -5.14 34.43
N ASP A 657 -2.47 -4.61 35.14
CA ASP A 657 -3.90 -4.84 34.88
C ASP A 657 -4.37 -4.29 33.52
N ARG A 658 -3.64 -3.32 32.95
CA ARG A 658 -3.91 -2.73 31.63
C ARG A 658 -3.12 -3.40 30.52
N THR A 659 -1.89 -3.83 30.83
CA THR A 659 -0.90 -4.25 29.83
C THR A 659 -0.83 -5.76 29.64
N LYS A 660 -1.27 -6.55 30.64
CA LYS A 660 -1.17 -8.01 30.66
C LYS A 660 -2.46 -8.72 30.25
N GLY A 661 -2.29 -9.85 29.58
CA GLY A 661 -3.32 -10.89 29.41
C GLY A 661 -3.72 -11.08 27.96
N LEU A 662 -4.93 -11.61 27.75
CA LEU A 662 -5.48 -11.89 26.43
C LEU A 662 -6.12 -10.63 25.84
N PHE A 663 -5.71 -10.26 24.64
CA PHE A 663 -6.34 -9.19 23.87
C PHE A 663 -6.91 -9.77 22.59
N PHE A 664 -8.07 -9.26 22.22
CA PHE A 664 -8.76 -9.63 21.00
C PHE A 664 -9.16 -8.36 20.24
N ASN A 665 -9.01 -8.36 18.92
CA ASN A 665 -9.46 -7.27 18.06
C ASN A 665 -10.06 -7.82 16.77
N MET A 666 -11.23 -7.32 16.40
CA MET A 666 -11.85 -7.51 15.10
C MET A 666 -12.00 -6.14 14.44
N LEU A 667 -11.60 -6.01 13.18
CA LEU A 667 -11.73 -4.78 12.40
C LEU A 667 -12.30 -5.13 11.04
N VAL A 668 -13.29 -4.38 10.57
CA VAL A 668 -13.77 -4.42 9.20
C VAL A 668 -13.56 -3.04 8.61
N SER A 669 -12.75 -2.94 7.57
CA SER A 669 -12.51 -1.72 6.79
C SER A 669 -13.28 -1.79 5.48
N TYR A 670 -14.08 -0.77 5.19
CA TYR A 670 -14.90 -0.65 4.00
C TYR A 670 -14.34 0.38 3.03
#